data_AF-A0A662DRV6-F1
#
_entry.id   AF-A0A662DRV6-F1
#
_cell.length_a   1.000
_cell.length_b   1.000
_cell.length_c   1.000
_cell.angle_alpha   90.00
_cell.angle_beta   90.00
_cell.angle_gamma   90.00
#
_symmetry.space_group_name_H-M   'P 1'
#
loop_
_entity.id
_entity.type
_entity.pdbx_description
1 polymer ?
#
loop_
_entity_poly.entity_id
_entity_poly.type
_entity_poly.pdbx_seq_one_letter_code
_entity_poly.pdbx_strand_id
1 'polypeptide(L)'
;MYNTLTLDSTSDNAFALGSSNLLRRFHWNNIEGAAGCSSDGKTGCDATLAVGVNQFGSAADMRHNHWSDATLPPYPGEYGKIYDIADRSDIARIDYRGAEQLPIDTNIQLETRFVSPSNEALLSVAGLTLYGTAYAEDGIDSVEISTDGGSNWTQVTDGPEAWSFGYTPPPGGATVTFLVQVTDSSAGTDTDQITLTFDPLEPTTEGEISTPTETWGHPSVPQTITLTGDVVVPEDTTLTIYPGTKIQAQPLADNLQGGVDPSRIELIVLGTLIMQGDGPGSIEFRSSSITPLAGHWYGIRYGDLALSMPALRDVSLLHGVTGLSRSSGFLPDLEGVEIAYMSIDGINSNAPGTGTWSLENVTVSFVGNHGLDIGGSTGATQFDLAQLDIREVGTRAIYAGLDSNDTVAIQDGMFAGTTNKSLVDMVGPGVFTLRQTDILQGLSTSDGALYVRSTTAVTIEDSEIRGGKKPVWLSGSGMTAAVRRNRITGGTTGLMIDGPYQTNHVILEGNHITGHSQNGVFLLSTATAVLRRNDLYDNGDESGQYSLYNDTPNPVDAGGNFWGVSAASEFAGACPLNDIDITTIYDQFEDPSKGLVTYCDPAQHEFGDQPTLYFDDNDGQREIQWNAKDGLTYDLIRGNLVNLSATGGHVDLADVTCDAASPDGSGVIVDISGDPAPGAAFFYLLRDHDTPGGYGFSSMGADRIPGSGDCPGGA
;
A
#
# COMPACT_ATOMS: atom_id res chain seq x y z
N MET A 1 -10.27 -1.44 42.40
CA MET A 1 -9.90 -2.85 42.67
C MET A 1 -10.80 -3.39 43.76
N TYR A 2 -10.92 -4.72 43.83
CA TYR A 2 -11.66 -5.50 44.84
C TYR A 2 -13.14 -5.13 44.95
N ASN A 3 -13.74 -4.68 43.84
CA ASN A 3 -15.17 -4.41 43.76
C ASN A 3 -15.89 -5.56 43.07
N THR A 4 -17.17 -5.75 43.42
CA THR A 4 -18.12 -6.43 42.55
C THR A 4 -18.97 -5.36 41.85
N LEU A 5 -18.82 -5.27 40.54
CA LEU A 5 -19.59 -4.39 39.68
C LEU A 5 -20.75 -5.18 39.08
N THR A 6 -21.95 -4.99 39.63
CA THR A 6 -23.18 -5.62 39.13
C THR A 6 -24.06 -4.58 38.45
N LEU A 7 -24.58 -4.90 37.26
CA LEU A 7 -25.59 -4.08 36.61
C LEU A 7 -27.00 -4.39 37.14
N ASP A 8 -27.68 -3.38 37.68
CA ASP A 8 -29.05 -3.52 38.20
C ASP A 8 -30.15 -3.20 37.16
N SER A 9 -29.78 -2.62 36.02
CA SER A 9 -30.73 -2.17 34.99
C SER A 9 -30.14 -2.22 33.57
N THR A 10 -31.01 -2.28 32.55
CA THR A 10 -30.61 -2.26 31.13
C THR A 10 -30.25 -0.87 30.60
N SER A 11 -30.34 0.17 31.43
CA SER A 11 -30.13 1.57 31.05
C SER A 11 -28.73 2.09 31.34
N ASP A 12 -27.89 1.34 32.05
CA ASP A 12 -26.55 1.75 32.48
C ASP A 12 -25.48 0.74 32.03
N ASN A 13 -24.20 1.08 32.21
CA ASN A 13 -23.05 0.18 31.97
C ASN A 13 -22.33 -0.11 33.29
N ALA A 14 -21.79 -1.31 33.47
CA ALA A 14 -21.05 -1.66 34.70
C ALA A 14 -19.77 -0.85 34.80
N PHE A 15 -19.12 -0.59 33.66
CA PHE A 15 -17.99 0.32 33.54
C PHE A 15 -18.08 1.15 32.27
N ALA A 16 -17.79 2.46 32.37
CA ALA A 16 -17.77 3.36 31.23
C ALA A 16 -16.59 4.34 31.35
N LEU A 17 -15.70 4.35 30.35
CA LEU A 17 -14.63 5.35 30.25
C LEU A 17 -15.08 6.53 29.40
N GLY A 18 -15.09 7.72 29.99
CA GLY A 18 -15.35 8.99 29.30
C GLY A 18 -14.08 9.72 28.87
N SER A 19 -14.24 10.78 28.07
CA SER A 19 -13.16 11.53 27.39
C SER A 19 -12.13 12.25 28.28
N SER A 20 -12.38 12.35 29.59
CA SER A 20 -11.48 13.00 30.56
C SER A 20 -10.74 12.01 31.47
N ASN A 21 -10.97 10.70 31.31
CA ASN A 21 -10.47 9.72 32.27
C ASN A 21 -9.03 9.33 31.93
N LEU A 22 -8.10 9.76 32.79
CA LEU A 22 -6.67 9.37 32.76
C LEU A 22 -6.44 7.95 33.30
N LEU A 23 -7.46 7.33 33.91
CA LEU A 23 -7.37 5.96 34.43
C LEU A 23 -7.51 4.96 33.27
N ARG A 24 -6.37 4.50 32.77
CA ARG A 24 -6.28 3.50 31.70
C ARG A 24 -6.21 2.06 32.23
N ARG A 25 -6.11 1.85 33.54
CA ARG A 25 -5.99 0.50 34.14
C ARG A 25 -7.09 0.26 35.16
N PHE A 26 -7.82 -0.83 34.97
CA PHE A 26 -8.92 -1.24 35.83
C PHE A 26 -8.77 -2.73 36.09
N HIS A 27 -8.23 -3.12 37.24
CA HIS A 27 -7.82 -4.50 37.52
C HIS A 27 -8.43 -5.05 38.82
N TRP A 28 -8.50 -6.37 38.93
CA TRP A 28 -8.97 -7.12 40.11
C TRP A 28 -10.37 -6.72 40.59
N ASN A 29 -11.35 -6.71 39.70
CA ASN A 29 -12.75 -6.55 40.06
C ASN A 29 -13.54 -7.76 39.53
N ASN A 30 -14.64 -8.09 40.20
CA ASN A 30 -15.66 -8.98 39.66
C ASN A 30 -16.61 -8.15 38.80
N ILE A 31 -16.67 -8.43 37.51
CA ILE A 31 -17.57 -7.78 36.56
C ILE A 31 -18.74 -8.72 36.31
N GLU A 32 -19.89 -8.36 36.88
CA GLU A 32 -21.09 -9.19 36.89
C GLU A 32 -22.20 -8.64 35.98
N GLY A 33 -22.28 -9.23 34.79
CA GLY A 33 -23.50 -9.44 34.01
C GLY A 33 -24.35 -8.22 33.64
N ALA A 34 -24.00 -7.56 32.54
CA ALA A 34 -24.94 -6.88 31.70
C ALA A 34 -25.80 -7.85 30.86
N ALA A 35 -27.01 -7.44 30.45
CA ALA A 35 -27.85 -8.23 29.55
C ALA A 35 -27.33 -8.29 28.10
N GLY A 36 -26.31 -7.48 27.75
CA GLY A 36 -25.74 -7.34 26.42
C GLY A 36 -25.68 -5.88 25.97
N CYS A 37 -24.60 -5.49 25.28
CA CYS A 37 -24.40 -4.11 24.84
C CYS A 37 -25.49 -3.67 23.86
N SER A 38 -25.99 -2.45 24.05
CA SER A 38 -26.73 -1.75 23.00
C SER A 38 -25.81 -1.47 21.80
N SER A 39 -26.40 -1.38 20.60
CA SER A 39 -25.64 -1.16 19.36
C SER A 39 -24.90 0.18 19.28
N ASP A 40 -25.23 1.14 20.15
CA ASP A 40 -24.53 2.42 20.26
C ASP A 40 -23.60 2.50 21.48
N GLY A 41 -23.42 1.38 22.18
CA GLY A 41 -22.50 1.23 23.31
C GLY A 41 -22.88 2.03 24.54
N LYS A 42 -24.07 2.65 24.57
CA LYS A 42 -24.46 3.58 25.63
C LYS A 42 -25.03 2.90 26.86
N THR A 43 -25.64 1.73 26.69
CA THR A 43 -26.32 1.02 27.78
C THR A 43 -26.12 -0.49 27.66
N GLY A 44 -26.19 -1.20 28.79
CA GLY A 44 -26.17 -2.66 28.84
C GLY A 44 -24.80 -3.29 28.61
N CYS A 45 -23.70 -2.55 28.74
CA CYS A 45 -22.34 -3.08 28.61
C CYS A 45 -21.71 -3.42 29.96
N ASP A 46 -20.98 -4.54 30.02
CA ASP A 46 -20.03 -4.83 31.09
C ASP A 46 -18.91 -3.77 31.10
N ALA A 47 -18.43 -3.37 29.92
CA ALA A 47 -17.50 -2.27 29.76
C ALA A 47 -17.72 -1.52 28.45
N THR A 48 -17.58 -0.19 28.46
CA THR A 48 -17.66 0.63 27.24
C THR A 48 -16.64 1.75 27.25
N LEU A 49 -16.08 2.03 26.09
CA LEU A 49 -15.37 3.29 25.82
C LEU A 49 -16.43 4.30 25.36
N ALA A 50 -17.02 5.03 26.31
CA ALA A 50 -18.27 5.76 26.13
C ALA A 50 -18.12 7.07 25.33
N VAL A 51 -18.56 6.98 24.07
CA VAL A 51 -19.50 7.86 23.34
C VAL A 51 -19.45 9.38 23.60
N GLY A 52 -18.90 10.13 22.63
CA GLY A 52 -19.09 11.59 22.51
C GLY A 52 -17.99 12.38 21.81
N VAL A 53 -16.83 11.78 21.51
CA VAL A 53 -15.72 12.47 20.82
C VAL A 53 -14.86 11.49 20.04
N ASN A 54 -14.50 11.90 18.81
CA ASN A 54 -13.57 11.21 17.91
C ASN A 54 -12.15 11.34 18.46
N GLN A 55 -11.69 10.45 19.35
CA GLN A 55 -10.28 10.45 19.74
C GLN A 55 -9.74 9.05 19.95
N PHE A 56 -8.79 8.68 19.09
CA PHE A 56 -7.88 7.53 19.13
C PHE A 56 -7.02 7.42 20.41
N GLY A 57 -7.39 8.10 21.51
CA GLY A 57 -6.54 8.29 22.69
C GLY A 57 -6.87 7.46 23.92
N SER A 58 -7.83 6.53 23.83
CA SER A 58 -8.48 5.94 25.02
C SER A 58 -8.51 4.40 24.99
N ALA A 59 -7.37 3.72 25.01
CA ALA A 59 -7.34 2.28 25.33
C ALA A 59 -7.55 2.05 26.83
N ALA A 60 -8.09 0.87 27.18
CA ALA A 60 -8.25 0.45 28.57
C ALA A 60 -7.63 -0.92 28.80
N ASP A 61 -6.72 -0.98 29.77
CA ASP A 61 -6.21 -2.21 30.35
C ASP A 61 -7.21 -2.73 31.39
N MET A 62 -8.01 -3.73 31.02
CA MET A 62 -8.95 -4.43 31.90
C MET A 62 -8.52 -5.88 32.16
N ARG A 63 -7.22 -6.15 32.03
CA ARG A 63 -6.61 -7.43 32.39
C ARG A 63 -6.84 -7.73 33.88
N HIS A 64 -6.68 -8.98 34.30
CA HIS A 64 -6.77 -9.36 35.72
C HIS A 64 -8.12 -9.07 36.41
N ASN A 65 -9.18 -8.70 35.70
CA ASN A 65 -10.54 -8.76 36.25
C ASN A 65 -11.11 -10.16 36.10
N HIS A 66 -12.02 -10.52 36.99
CA HIS A 66 -12.89 -11.67 36.80
C HIS A 66 -14.17 -11.24 36.08
N TRP A 67 -14.56 -11.98 35.06
CA TRP A 67 -15.78 -11.73 34.30
C TRP A 67 -16.76 -12.86 34.57
N SER A 68 -17.96 -12.54 35.05
CA SER A 68 -18.91 -13.54 35.57
C SER A 68 -19.57 -14.41 34.50
N ASP A 69 -19.29 -14.16 33.21
CA ASP A 69 -19.79 -14.98 32.11
C ASP A 69 -18.95 -16.25 31.99
N ALA A 70 -19.60 -17.37 31.66
CA ALA A 70 -19.02 -18.71 31.75
C ALA A 70 -17.83 -18.92 30.80
N THR A 71 -17.68 -18.13 29.73
CA THR A 71 -16.52 -18.19 28.82
C THR A 71 -16.29 -16.87 28.07
N LEU A 72 -15.22 -16.14 28.39
CA LEU A 72 -14.71 -15.09 27.50
C LEU A 72 -14.18 -15.71 26.20
N PRO A 73 -14.40 -15.08 25.04
CA PRO A 73 -13.76 -15.50 23.80
C PRO A 73 -12.22 -15.36 23.91
N PRO A 74 -11.44 -16.21 23.21
CA PRO A 74 -9.99 -16.00 23.11
C PRO A 74 -9.69 -14.63 22.51
N TYR A 75 -8.78 -13.88 23.11
CA TYR A 75 -8.36 -12.58 22.59
C TYR A 75 -7.74 -12.71 21.18
N PRO A 76 -8.03 -11.81 20.23
CA PRO A 76 -8.83 -10.58 20.33
C PRO A 76 -10.30 -10.76 19.91
N GLY A 77 -10.92 -11.90 20.20
CA GLY A 77 -12.30 -12.19 19.82
C GLY A 77 -13.31 -11.18 20.36
N GLU A 78 -14.43 -11.02 19.67
CA GLU A 78 -15.53 -10.15 20.07
C GLU A 78 -16.27 -10.69 21.29
N TYR A 79 -16.37 -9.90 22.36
CA TYR A 79 -17.20 -10.21 23.52
C TYR A 79 -18.35 -9.20 23.58
N GLY A 80 -19.56 -9.60 23.18
CA GLY A 80 -20.70 -8.68 22.98
C GLY A 80 -21.26 -7.96 24.23
N LYS A 81 -20.54 -7.99 25.36
CA LYS A 81 -20.79 -7.13 26.53
C LYS A 81 -19.70 -6.08 26.74
N ILE A 82 -18.67 -6.07 25.91
CA ILE A 82 -17.70 -4.98 25.80
C ILE A 82 -18.09 -4.19 24.55
N TYR A 83 -18.08 -2.85 24.66
CA TYR A 83 -18.22 -1.97 23.50
C TYR A 83 -16.89 -1.27 23.21
N ASP A 84 -16.20 -1.72 22.16
CA ASP A 84 -14.84 -1.26 21.81
C ASP A 84 -14.60 -1.21 20.28
N ILE A 85 -13.33 -1.23 19.85
CA ILE A 85 -12.93 -1.17 18.43
C ILE A 85 -13.66 -2.15 17.52
N ALA A 86 -14.08 -3.30 18.07
CA ALA A 86 -14.72 -4.34 17.28
C ALA A 86 -16.20 -4.01 16.99
N ASP A 87 -16.84 -3.19 17.83
CA ASP A 87 -18.14 -2.58 17.54
C ASP A 87 -18.04 -1.29 16.73
N ARG A 88 -16.95 -0.53 16.92
CA ARG A 88 -16.79 0.80 16.33
C ARG A 88 -15.32 1.10 16.01
N SER A 89 -14.98 1.17 14.72
CA SER A 89 -13.58 1.23 14.26
C SER A 89 -12.79 2.50 14.63
N ASP A 90 -13.43 3.56 15.14
CA ASP A 90 -12.78 4.82 15.55
C ASP A 90 -12.57 4.96 17.07
N ILE A 91 -12.73 3.87 17.83
CA ILE A 91 -12.35 3.79 19.25
C ILE A 91 -11.30 2.70 19.46
N ALA A 92 -10.63 2.75 20.60
CA ALA A 92 -9.58 1.81 20.99
C ALA A 92 -10.16 0.44 21.43
N ARG A 93 -9.28 -0.52 21.70
CA ARG A 93 -9.62 -1.85 22.22
C ARG A 93 -9.63 -1.84 23.75
N ILE A 94 -10.54 -2.62 24.35
CA ILE A 94 -10.46 -2.98 25.77
C ILE A 94 -9.66 -4.28 25.88
N ASP A 95 -8.53 -4.22 26.56
CA ASP A 95 -7.66 -5.37 26.77
C ASP A 95 -8.14 -6.20 27.96
N TYR A 96 -8.77 -7.34 27.70
CA TYR A 96 -9.22 -8.30 28.70
C TYR A 96 -8.30 -9.54 28.80
N ARG A 97 -7.10 -9.51 28.19
CA ARG A 97 -6.14 -10.62 28.29
C ARG A 97 -5.81 -10.92 29.76
N GLY A 98 -5.49 -12.18 30.08
CA GLY A 98 -5.16 -12.54 31.46
C GLY A 98 -6.30 -12.30 32.46
N ALA A 99 -7.57 -12.33 32.00
CA ALA A 99 -8.73 -12.30 32.88
C ALA A 99 -8.67 -13.45 33.90
N GLU A 100 -9.05 -13.15 35.14
CA GLU A 100 -9.01 -14.08 36.26
C GLU A 100 -10.08 -15.15 36.10
N GLN A 101 -9.68 -16.41 36.24
CA GLN A 101 -10.57 -17.56 36.05
C GLN A 101 -11.53 -17.77 37.22
N LEU A 102 -11.19 -17.22 38.39
CA LEU A 102 -11.98 -17.31 39.61
C LEU A 102 -12.39 -15.91 40.07
N PRO A 103 -13.55 -15.79 40.75
CA PRO A 103 -13.95 -14.54 41.40
C PRO A 103 -12.85 -13.99 42.31
N ILE A 104 -12.63 -12.69 42.20
CA ILE A 104 -11.77 -11.90 43.08
C ILE A 104 -12.42 -11.87 44.47
N ASP A 105 -11.63 -12.15 45.50
CA ASP A 105 -12.07 -11.93 46.88
C ASP A 105 -12.19 -10.42 47.14
N THR A 106 -13.38 -9.96 47.51
CA THR A 106 -13.63 -8.55 47.84
C THR A 106 -13.49 -8.28 49.33
N ASN A 107 -13.24 -9.29 50.15
CA ASN A 107 -13.17 -9.21 51.61
C ASN A 107 -11.72 -9.13 52.11
N ILE A 108 -10.90 -8.36 51.39
CA ILE A 108 -9.47 -8.20 51.64
C ILE A 108 -9.25 -7.04 52.60
N GLN A 109 -8.31 -7.20 53.54
CA GLN A 109 -7.97 -6.19 54.54
C GLN A 109 -6.73 -5.39 54.14
N LEU A 110 -5.79 -6.06 53.48
CA LEU A 110 -4.51 -5.52 53.04
C LEU A 110 -3.98 -6.41 51.90
N GLU A 111 -3.66 -5.83 50.75
CA GLU A 111 -3.05 -6.55 49.64
C GLU A 111 -2.24 -5.62 48.72
N THR A 112 -1.13 -6.12 48.20
CA THR A 112 -0.40 -5.48 47.10
C THR A 112 -0.15 -6.47 45.97
N ARG A 113 -0.14 -5.99 44.73
CA ARG A 113 0.12 -6.82 43.54
C ARG A 113 0.95 -6.07 42.52
N PHE A 114 1.86 -6.78 41.86
CA PHE A 114 2.46 -6.32 40.61
C PHE A 114 1.42 -6.37 39.49
N VAL A 115 1.37 -5.31 38.68
CA VAL A 115 0.56 -5.21 37.46
C VAL A 115 1.39 -5.54 36.23
N SER A 116 2.56 -4.91 36.11
CA SER A 116 3.41 -5.02 34.92
C SER A 116 4.87 -4.70 35.27
N PRO A 117 5.85 -5.38 34.65
CA PRO A 117 5.71 -6.51 33.73
C PRO A 117 5.18 -7.79 34.39
N SER A 118 4.88 -8.79 33.57
CA SER A 118 4.50 -10.11 34.06
C SER A 118 5.67 -10.83 34.73
N ASN A 119 5.37 -11.67 35.73
CA ASN A 119 6.37 -12.52 36.36
C ASN A 119 7.07 -13.41 35.31
N GLU A 120 8.37 -13.60 35.47
CA GLU A 120 9.26 -14.36 34.58
C GLU A 120 9.50 -13.75 33.19
N ALA A 121 9.11 -12.48 32.95
CA ALA A 121 9.39 -11.82 31.68
C ALA A 121 10.90 -11.72 31.39
N LEU A 122 11.25 -11.96 30.13
CA LEU A 122 12.57 -11.76 29.54
C LEU A 122 12.57 -10.43 28.79
N LEU A 123 13.43 -9.50 29.19
CA LEU A 123 13.40 -8.11 28.73
C LEU A 123 14.77 -7.65 28.24
N SER A 124 14.78 -6.87 27.16
CA SER A 124 15.97 -6.19 26.63
C SER A 124 15.75 -4.68 26.63
N VAL A 125 15.78 -4.07 27.82
CA VAL A 125 15.51 -2.64 28.05
C VAL A 125 16.57 -2.03 28.97
N ALA A 126 16.94 -0.75 28.80
CA ALA A 126 17.84 -0.04 29.73
C ALA A 126 17.09 0.70 30.84
N GLY A 127 15.79 0.88 30.68
CA GLY A 127 14.91 1.46 31.68
C GLY A 127 13.63 0.65 31.74
N LEU A 128 13.22 0.30 32.94
CA LEU A 128 11.96 -0.37 33.20
C LEU A 128 11.18 0.45 34.22
N THR A 129 9.89 0.65 33.97
CA THR A 129 8.97 1.11 35.01
C THR A 129 8.11 -0.07 35.45
N LEU A 130 8.26 -0.46 36.71
CA LEU A 130 7.38 -1.40 37.36
C LEU A 130 6.09 -0.68 37.73
N TYR A 131 4.98 -1.36 37.55
CA TYR A 131 3.68 -0.89 37.99
C TYR A 131 3.03 -1.92 38.88
N GLY A 132 2.30 -1.43 39.86
CA GLY A 132 1.47 -2.28 40.68
C GLY A 132 0.43 -1.48 41.44
N THR A 133 -0.24 -2.18 42.33
CA THR A 133 -1.29 -1.61 43.15
C THR A 133 -1.16 -2.05 44.59
N ALA A 134 -1.74 -1.27 45.49
CA ALA A 134 -1.87 -1.64 46.87
C ALA A 134 -3.23 -1.18 47.41
N TYR A 135 -3.73 -1.89 48.40
CA TYR A 135 -4.99 -1.63 49.05
C TYR A 135 -4.89 -1.96 50.54
N ALA A 136 -5.50 -1.13 51.37
CA ALA A 136 -5.67 -1.33 52.81
C ALA A 136 -7.02 -0.74 53.25
N GLU A 137 -7.80 -1.46 54.06
CA GLU A 137 -9.15 -1.01 54.47
C GLU A 137 -9.09 0.30 55.29
N ASP A 138 -8.11 0.43 56.20
CA ASP A 138 -7.94 1.60 57.06
C ASP A 138 -6.98 2.65 56.47
N GLY A 139 -6.41 2.39 55.29
CA GLY A 139 -5.48 3.25 54.57
C GLY A 139 -4.05 2.72 54.52
N ILE A 140 -3.32 3.13 53.48
CA ILE A 140 -1.95 2.66 53.24
C ILE A 140 -0.96 3.56 53.97
N ASP A 141 -0.16 3.00 54.89
CA ASP A 141 0.93 3.74 55.55
C ASP A 141 2.16 3.84 54.65
N SER A 142 2.51 2.77 53.94
CA SER A 142 3.63 2.76 52.99
C SER A 142 3.55 1.63 51.97
N VAL A 143 4.13 1.88 50.79
CA VAL A 143 4.48 0.86 49.80
C VAL A 143 5.99 0.93 49.61
N GLU A 144 6.67 -0.21 49.67
CA GLU A 144 8.12 -0.30 49.53
C GLU A 144 8.48 -1.41 48.53
N ILE A 145 9.51 -1.17 47.73
CA ILE A 145 10.02 -2.14 46.76
C ILE A 145 11.46 -2.52 47.10
N SER A 146 11.75 -3.80 47.00
CA SER A 146 13.09 -4.36 47.05
C SER A 146 13.51 -4.88 45.69
N THR A 147 14.75 -4.58 45.30
CA THR A 147 15.38 -5.05 44.05
C THR A 147 16.49 -6.08 44.30
N ASP A 148 16.66 -6.51 45.55
CA ASP A 148 17.74 -7.38 46.01
C ASP A 148 17.25 -8.53 46.90
N GLY A 149 16.02 -9.00 46.64
CA GLY A 149 15.41 -10.13 47.36
C GLY A 149 15.09 -9.83 48.83
N GLY A 150 14.81 -8.57 49.17
CA GLY A 150 14.33 -8.14 50.49
C GLY A 150 15.43 -7.66 51.44
N SER A 151 16.65 -7.47 50.96
CA SER A 151 17.77 -7.00 51.79
C SER A 151 17.71 -5.49 52.03
N ASN A 152 17.30 -4.73 51.02
CA ASN A 152 17.03 -3.30 51.09
C ASN A 152 15.64 -3.01 50.52
N TRP A 153 14.96 -2.03 51.15
CA TRP A 153 13.62 -1.58 50.79
C TRP A 153 13.65 -0.10 50.47
N THR A 154 13.00 0.28 49.37
CA THR A 154 12.89 1.66 48.91
C THR A 154 11.42 2.05 48.91
N GLN A 155 11.07 3.09 49.67
CA GLN A 155 9.71 3.61 49.69
C GLN A 155 9.31 4.16 48.32
N VAL A 156 8.14 3.75 47.84
CA VAL A 156 7.54 4.30 46.63
C VAL A 156 6.88 5.64 46.96
N THR A 157 7.16 6.65 46.15
CA THR A 157 6.65 8.02 46.34
C THR A 157 5.54 8.42 45.38
N ASP A 158 5.29 7.62 44.34
CA ASP A 158 4.32 7.89 43.29
C ASP A 158 3.09 7.00 43.49
N GLY A 159 1.99 7.59 43.99
CA GLY A 159 0.66 6.96 44.13
C GLY A 159 0.62 5.66 44.97
N PRO A 160 0.32 5.69 46.29
CA PRO A 160 0.36 4.47 47.11
C PRO A 160 -0.65 3.38 46.68
N GLU A 161 -1.82 3.75 46.16
CA GLU A 161 -2.84 2.79 45.72
C GLU A 161 -2.56 2.23 44.31
N ALA A 162 -1.96 3.05 43.44
CA ALA A 162 -1.56 2.70 42.08
C ALA A 162 -0.17 3.26 41.86
N TRP A 163 0.82 2.41 42.08
CA TRP A 163 2.20 2.83 42.23
C TRP A 163 3.04 2.54 40.99
N SER A 164 4.09 3.34 40.82
CA SER A 164 5.12 3.13 39.81
C SER A 164 6.52 3.18 40.41
N PHE A 165 7.46 2.42 39.84
CA PHE A 165 8.84 2.39 40.28
C PHE A 165 9.81 2.22 39.10
N GLY A 166 10.69 3.20 38.91
CA GLY A 166 11.73 3.15 37.89
C GLY A 166 12.90 2.28 38.31
N TYR A 167 13.38 1.44 37.38
CA TYR A 167 14.52 0.56 37.55
C TYR A 167 15.43 0.61 36.31
N THR A 168 16.74 0.60 36.54
CA THR A 168 17.75 0.55 35.47
C THR A 168 18.50 -0.78 35.58
N PRO A 169 18.30 -1.72 34.64
CA PRO A 169 18.99 -2.99 34.65
C PRO A 169 20.52 -2.85 34.54
N PRO A 170 21.30 -3.79 35.12
CA PRO A 170 22.74 -3.82 34.92
C PRO A 170 23.10 -4.00 33.43
N PRO A 171 24.14 -3.33 32.89
CA PRO A 171 24.49 -3.39 31.46
C PRO A 171 24.82 -4.79 30.90
N GLY A 172 25.15 -5.75 31.76
CA GLY A 172 25.48 -7.13 31.36
C GLY A 172 24.31 -8.10 31.43
N GLY A 173 23.09 -7.60 31.67
CA GLY A 173 21.93 -8.43 32.02
C GLY A 173 21.97 -8.92 33.46
N ALA A 174 20.82 -9.36 33.95
CA ALA A 174 20.65 -9.94 35.29
C ALA A 174 19.28 -10.61 35.42
N THR A 175 19.18 -11.65 36.24
CA THR A 175 17.88 -12.07 36.78
C THR A 175 17.68 -11.39 38.13
N VAL A 176 16.59 -10.64 38.27
CA VAL A 176 16.28 -9.83 39.45
C VAL A 176 14.93 -10.25 40.00
N THR A 177 14.89 -10.60 41.28
CA THR A 177 13.64 -10.81 42.01
C THR A 177 13.26 -9.51 42.70
N PHE A 178 12.14 -8.93 42.26
CA PHE A 178 11.52 -7.78 42.88
C PHE A 178 10.54 -8.26 43.93
N LEU A 179 10.59 -7.65 45.11
CA LEU A 179 9.56 -7.79 46.13
C LEU A 179 8.87 -6.44 46.29
N VAL A 180 7.56 -6.45 46.47
CA VAL A 180 6.82 -5.29 46.94
C VAL A 180 6.18 -5.64 48.28
N GLN A 181 6.10 -4.67 49.16
CA GLN A 181 5.31 -4.78 50.37
C GLN A 181 4.44 -3.54 50.58
N VAL A 182 3.23 -3.76 51.06
CA VAL A 182 2.36 -2.72 51.59
C VAL A 182 2.24 -2.91 53.10
N THR A 183 2.34 -1.81 53.85
CA THR A 183 2.15 -1.82 55.30
C THR A 183 1.02 -0.89 55.69
N ASP A 184 0.23 -1.36 56.66
CA ASP A 184 -0.78 -0.62 57.41
C ASP A 184 -0.64 -1.00 58.89
N SER A 185 -0.54 0.00 59.76
CA SER A 185 -0.39 -0.16 61.20
C SER A 185 -1.56 -0.91 61.86
N SER A 186 -2.76 -0.98 61.27
CA SER A 186 -3.88 -1.76 61.79
C SER A 186 -3.96 -3.19 61.23
N ALA A 187 -3.59 -3.39 59.95
CA ALA A 187 -3.74 -4.66 59.23
C ALA A 187 -2.44 -5.47 59.07
N GLY A 188 -1.27 -4.88 59.32
CA GLY A 188 0.04 -5.53 59.23
C GLY A 188 0.77 -5.24 57.92
N THR A 189 1.37 -6.28 57.33
CA THR A 189 2.14 -6.18 56.08
C THR A 189 1.74 -7.29 55.14
N ASP A 190 1.49 -6.95 53.88
CA ASP A 190 1.30 -7.88 52.77
C ASP A 190 2.43 -7.72 51.75
N THR A 191 2.73 -8.78 50.99
CA THR A 191 3.85 -8.81 50.05
C THR A 191 3.52 -9.55 48.77
N ASP A 192 4.05 -9.05 47.65
CA ASP A 192 4.03 -9.74 46.36
C ASP A 192 5.43 -9.77 45.74
N GLN A 193 5.64 -10.65 44.76
CA GLN A 193 6.93 -10.81 44.10
C GLN A 193 6.82 -11.12 42.62
N ILE A 194 7.78 -10.60 41.86
CA ILE A 194 8.04 -11.01 40.47
C ILE A 194 9.53 -11.23 40.27
N THR A 195 9.88 -12.13 39.35
CA THR A 195 11.26 -12.34 38.90
C THR A 195 11.35 -11.97 37.43
N LEU A 196 12.27 -11.08 37.07
CA LEU A 196 12.49 -10.65 35.69
C LEU A 196 13.90 -11.04 35.26
N THR A 197 14.06 -11.42 34.00
CA THR A 197 15.38 -11.65 33.41
C THR A 197 15.67 -10.55 32.38
N PHE A 198 16.77 -9.85 32.57
CA PHE A 198 17.27 -8.85 31.64
C PHE A 198 18.39 -9.48 30.83
N ASP A 199 18.21 -9.56 29.51
CA ASP A 199 19.24 -10.03 28.59
C ASP A 199 19.38 -9.04 27.42
N PRO A 200 20.47 -8.25 27.36
CA PRO A 200 20.68 -7.26 26.30
C PRO A 200 21.00 -7.90 24.95
N LEU A 201 21.13 -9.24 24.87
CA LEU A 201 21.33 -9.98 23.62
C LEU A 201 20.01 -10.45 23.00
N GLU A 202 18.92 -10.37 23.74
CA GLU A 202 17.59 -10.73 23.24
C GLU A 202 16.96 -9.52 22.51
N PRO A 203 16.10 -9.76 21.51
CA PRO A 203 15.34 -8.69 20.85
C PRO A 203 14.46 -7.91 21.83
N THR A 204 14.47 -6.57 21.74
CA THR A 204 13.48 -5.70 22.36
C THR A 204 12.11 -5.96 21.74
N THR A 205 11.14 -6.42 22.55
CA THR A 205 9.77 -6.73 22.10
C THR A 205 8.74 -5.66 22.47
N GLU A 206 9.13 -4.69 23.31
CA GLU A 206 8.39 -3.49 23.68
C GLU A 206 9.36 -2.46 24.28
N GLY A 207 9.07 -1.17 24.13
CA GLY A 207 9.85 -0.06 24.66
C GLY A 207 10.90 0.48 23.69
N GLU A 208 11.81 1.29 24.22
CA GLU A 208 12.90 1.86 23.43
C GLU A 208 14.10 0.91 23.39
N ILE A 209 14.66 0.70 22.19
CA ILE A 209 15.95 0.01 22.04
C ILE A 209 17.00 0.82 22.80
N SER A 210 17.70 0.11 23.66
CA SER A 210 18.54 0.74 24.68
C SER A 210 20.03 0.75 24.38
N THR A 211 20.42 0.04 23.33
CA THR A 211 21.81 -0.04 22.87
C THR A 211 21.95 0.77 21.58
N PRO A 212 23.15 1.31 21.27
CA PRO A 212 23.36 2.01 19.99
C PRO A 212 23.13 1.11 18.76
N THR A 213 23.20 -0.21 18.93
CA THR A 213 22.98 -1.19 17.88
C THR A 213 22.29 -2.43 18.43
N GLU A 214 21.19 -2.84 17.81
CA GLU A 214 20.52 -4.08 18.11
C GLU A 214 20.36 -4.93 16.86
N THR A 215 20.29 -6.24 17.04
CA THR A 215 20.11 -7.19 15.94
C THR A 215 19.03 -8.20 16.26
N TRP A 216 18.09 -8.35 15.34
CA TRP A 216 17.02 -9.32 15.38
C TRP A 216 17.28 -10.45 14.39
N GLY A 217 17.09 -11.69 14.84
CA GLY A 217 17.38 -12.85 14.02
C GLY A 217 18.84 -13.26 14.00
N HIS A 218 19.13 -14.25 13.16
CA HIS A 218 20.48 -14.75 12.94
C HIS A 218 20.68 -15.08 11.45
N PRO A 219 21.85 -14.80 10.84
CA PRO A 219 22.09 -14.99 9.39
C PRO A 219 21.95 -16.42 8.85
N SER A 220 21.63 -17.39 9.70
CA SER A 220 21.61 -18.82 9.34
C SER A 220 20.59 -19.63 10.14
N VAL A 221 19.81 -18.98 11.00
CA VAL A 221 18.82 -19.66 11.84
C VAL A 221 17.52 -18.86 11.77
N PRO A 222 16.46 -19.42 11.16
CA PRO A 222 15.15 -18.79 11.18
C PRO A 222 14.69 -18.57 12.63
N GLN A 223 14.18 -17.38 12.93
CA GLN A 223 13.73 -17.01 14.26
C GLN A 223 12.37 -16.34 14.17
N THR A 224 11.52 -16.58 15.17
CA THR A 224 10.28 -15.84 15.35
C THR A 224 10.41 -14.95 16.58
N ILE A 225 10.14 -13.66 16.43
CA ILE A 225 10.14 -12.66 17.50
C ILE A 225 8.71 -12.17 17.66
N THR A 226 8.18 -12.19 18.87
CA THR A 226 6.81 -11.72 19.16
C THR A 226 6.88 -10.36 19.84
N LEU A 227 6.35 -9.33 19.19
CA LEU A 227 6.21 -8.00 19.78
C LEU A 227 5.00 -7.97 20.72
N THR A 228 5.15 -7.33 21.87
CA THR A 228 4.15 -7.27 22.95
C THR A 228 3.66 -5.84 23.22
N GLY A 229 4.40 -4.85 22.75
CA GLY A 229 4.05 -3.43 22.76
C GLY A 229 4.87 -2.68 21.71
N ASP A 230 4.66 -1.37 21.61
CA ASP A 230 5.42 -0.53 20.69
C ASP A 230 6.93 -0.71 20.86
N VAL A 231 7.68 -0.75 19.77
CA VAL A 231 9.15 -0.72 19.79
C VAL A 231 9.63 0.57 19.15
N VAL A 232 10.49 1.31 19.85
CA VAL A 232 11.10 2.54 19.34
C VAL A 232 12.56 2.28 19.01
N VAL A 233 12.99 2.64 17.80
CA VAL A 233 14.40 2.75 17.40
C VAL A 233 14.82 4.22 17.53
N PRO A 234 15.57 4.63 18.58
CA PRO A 234 15.93 6.04 18.81
C PRO A 234 16.90 6.62 17.76
N GLU A 235 17.03 7.96 17.68
CA GLU A 235 17.77 8.69 16.63
C GLU A 235 19.21 8.18 16.38
N ASP A 236 19.93 7.86 17.45
CA ASP A 236 21.33 7.40 17.40
C ASP A 236 21.48 5.86 17.43
N THR A 237 20.38 5.15 17.14
CA THR A 237 20.33 3.68 17.23
C THR A 237 20.16 3.05 15.85
N THR A 238 20.84 1.93 15.64
CA THR A 238 20.64 1.07 14.46
C THR A 238 20.02 -0.27 14.86
N LEU A 239 18.84 -0.57 14.32
CA LEU A 239 18.25 -1.90 14.37
C LEU A 239 18.55 -2.64 13.05
N THR A 240 19.18 -3.81 13.13
CA THR A 240 19.39 -4.70 11.99
C THR A 240 18.53 -5.94 12.12
N ILE A 241 17.79 -6.30 11.07
CA ILE A 241 16.99 -7.53 11.03
C ILE A 241 17.58 -8.44 9.96
N TYR A 242 17.96 -9.66 10.35
CA TYR A 242 18.54 -10.63 9.42
C TYR A 242 17.47 -11.39 8.62
N PRO A 243 17.80 -11.85 7.39
CA PRO A 243 16.97 -12.79 6.64
C PRO A 243 16.61 -14.05 7.47
N GLY A 244 15.44 -14.60 7.20
CA GLY A 244 14.85 -15.73 7.94
C GLY A 244 14.10 -15.33 9.21
N THR A 245 14.02 -14.04 9.53
CA THR A 245 13.34 -13.54 10.74
C THR A 245 11.87 -13.28 10.48
N LYS A 246 11.00 -13.83 11.33
CA LYS A 246 9.57 -13.56 11.38
C LYS A 246 9.24 -12.71 12.60
N ILE A 247 8.71 -11.52 12.39
CA ILE A 247 8.27 -10.62 13.44
C ILE A 247 6.76 -10.71 13.53
N GLN A 248 6.26 -11.07 14.71
CA GLN A 248 4.85 -11.27 14.98
C GLN A 248 4.33 -10.23 15.97
N ALA A 249 3.45 -9.34 15.53
CA ALA A 249 2.79 -8.40 16.42
C ALA A 249 1.54 -9.04 17.05
N GLN A 250 1.39 -8.90 18.37
CA GLN A 250 0.16 -9.32 19.05
C GLN A 250 -1.05 -8.54 18.51
N PRO A 251 -2.14 -9.22 18.12
CA PRO A 251 -3.24 -8.57 17.43
C PRO A 251 -4.07 -7.71 18.38
N LEU A 252 -4.34 -6.47 18.00
CA LEU A 252 -5.15 -5.50 18.72
C LEU A 252 -4.70 -5.34 20.18
N ALA A 253 -3.40 -5.41 20.44
CA ALA A 253 -2.84 -5.20 21.76
C ALA A 253 -1.58 -4.32 21.68
N ASP A 254 -1.37 -3.55 22.72
CA ASP A 254 -0.11 -2.88 23.03
C ASP A 254 0.01 -2.75 24.56
N ASN A 255 1.05 -3.33 25.15
CA ASN A 255 1.30 -3.27 26.58
C ASN A 255 1.65 -1.86 27.09
N LEU A 256 2.20 -1.01 26.21
CA LEU A 256 2.58 0.36 26.54
C LEU A 256 1.41 1.33 26.39
N GLN A 257 0.40 0.97 25.58
CA GLN A 257 -0.71 1.82 25.21
C GLN A 257 -0.23 3.20 24.72
N GLY A 258 0.85 3.14 23.94
CA GLY A 258 1.63 4.27 23.46
C GLY A 258 1.23 4.65 22.04
N GLY A 259 2.22 5.18 21.30
CA GLY A 259 2.08 5.36 19.86
C GLY A 259 0.98 6.31 19.39
N VAL A 260 0.62 6.13 18.12
CA VAL A 260 -0.54 6.73 17.46
C VAL A 260 -1.82 5.96 17.82
N ASP A 261 -1.72 4.63 17.92
CA ASP A 261 -2.83 3.76 18.27
C ASP A 261 -2.51 2.95 19.54
N PRO A 262 -3.07 3.32 20.70
CA PRO A 262 -2.77 2.68 21.99
C PRO A 262 -3.32 1.25 22.10
N SER A 263 -3.94 0.71 21.04
CA SER A 263 -4.43 -0.66 20.95
C SER A 263 -3.66 -1.51 19.96
N ARG A 264 -2.63 -0.99 19.30
CA ARG A 264 -1.93 -1.71 18.24
C ARG A 264 -0.44 -1.38 18.28
N ILE A 265 0.37 -2.44 18.35
CA ILE A 265 1.83 -2.32 18.28
C ILE A 265 2.30 -1.56 17.03
N GLU A 266 3.24 -0.66 17.25
CA GLU A 266 3.99 0.10 16.25
C GLU A 266 5.49 -0.24 16.32
N LEU A 267 6.16 -0.33 15.16
CA LEU A 267 7.60 -0.16 15.09
C LEU A 267 7.91 1.29 14.70
N ILE A 268 8.36 2.09 15.67
CA ILE A 268 8.60 3.52 15.53
C ILE A 268 10.09 3.75 15.27
N VAL A 269 10.44 4.15 14.05
CA VAL A 269 11.82 4.32 13.59
C VAL A 269 12.20 5.79 13.61
N LEU A 270 12.94 6.22 14.64
CA LEU A 270 13.56 7.54 14.74
C LEU A 270 15.05 7.50 14.32
N GLY A 271 15.69 6.33 14.45
CA GLY A 271 17.06 6.04 14.03
C GLY A 271 17.16 5.34 12.68
N THR A 272 18.05 4.35 12.61
CA THR A 272 18.30 3.55 11.40
C THR A 272 17.69 2.16 11.52
N LEU A 273 16.89 1.75 10.54
CA LEU A 273 16.40 0.38 10.38
C LEU A 273 17.06 -0.24 9.15
N ILE A 274 17.69 -1.41 9.32
CA ILE A 274 18.34 -2.16 8.25
C ILE A 274 17.61 -3.49 8.06
N MET A 275 17.00 -3.67 6.89
CA MET A 275 16.39 -4.93 6.46
C MET A 275 16.87 -5.23 5.04
N GLN A 276 17.83 -6.15 4.94
CA GLN A 276 18.41 -6.60 3.68
C GLN A 276 18.09 -8.09 3.54
N GLY A 277 16.91 -8.41 3.02
CA GLY A 277 16.53 -9.78 2.72
C GLY A 277 17.42 -10.42 1.65
N ASP A 278 17.37 -11.74 1.54
CA ASP A 278 18.13 -12.55 0.58
C ASP A 278 17.24 -13.22 -0.49
N GLY A 279 15.97 -12.81 -0.54
CA GLY A 279 14.95 -13.21 -1.51
C GLY A 279 13.54 -12.85 -1.03
N PRO A 280 12.52 -12.88 -1.90
CA PRO A 280 11.19 -12.35 -1.62
C PRO A 280 10.60 -12.85 -0.29
N GLY A 281 10.25 -11.92 0.59
CA GLY A 281 9.64 -12.21 1.91
C GLY A 281 10.56 -12.90 2.91
N SER A 282 11.89 -12.89 2.69
CA SER A 282 12.87 -13.48 3.61
C SER A 282 12.87 -12.81 4.99
N ILE A 283 12.38 -11.58 5.11
CA ILE A 283 12.01 -10.94 6.38
C ILE A 283 10.50 -10.68 6.36
N GLU A 284 9.77 -11.17 7.37
CA GLU A 284 8.29 -11.10 7.39
C GLU A 284 7.79 -10.46 8.68
N PHE A 285 6.97 -9.41 8.56
CA PHE A 285 6.15 -8.86 9.62
C PHE A 285 4.70 -9.29 9.45
N ARG A 286 4.08 -9.81 10.50
CA ARG A 286 2.68 -10.24 10.46
C ARG A 286 2.01 -10.20 11.83
N SER A 287 0.69 -10.36 11.84
CA SER A 287 -0.04 -10.67 13.08
C SER A 287 0.36 -12.03 13.66
N SER A 288 0.46 -12.12 14.99
CA SER A 288 0.63 -13.38 15.73
C SER A 288 -0.66 -14.22 15.83
N SER A 289 -1.81 -13.70 15.34
CA SER A 289 -3.09 -14.42 15.34
C SER A 289 -3.03 -15.67 14.48
N ILE A 290 -3.74 -16.72 14.92
CA ILE A 290 -3.99 -17.92 14.10
C ILE A 290 -4.93 -17.63 12.92
N THR A 291 -5.77 -16.60 13.03
CA THR A 291 -6.64 -16.07 11.97
C THR A 291 -6.31 -14.59 11.80
N PRO A 292 -5.24 -14.26 11.08
CA PRO A 292 -4.78 -12.89 10.94
C PRO A 292 -5.78 -12.07 10.10
N LEU A 293 -6.03 -10.82 10.49
CA LEU A 293 -6.90 -9.88 9.79
C LEU A 293 -6.17 -8.55 9.64
N ALA A 294 -6.58 -7.77 8.64
CA ALA A 294 -6.11 -6.41 8.44
C ALA A 294 -6.34 -5.54 9.70
N GLY A 295 -5.38 -4.68 10.03
CA GLY A 295 -5.45 -3.79 11.19
C GLY A 295 -5.18 -4.47 12.54
N HIS A 296 -4.58 -5.66 12.57
CA HIS A 296 -4.21 -6.33 13.82
C HIS A 296 -3.04 -5.64 14.53
N TRP A 297 -2.16 -4.96 13.81
CA TRP A 297 -1.10 -4.12 14.37
C TRP A 297 -1.03 -2.85 13.53
N TYR A 298 -0.31 -1.83 13.97
CA TYR A 298 -0.38 -0.54 13.28
C TYR A 298 0.44 -0.57 11.99
N GLY A 299 1.73 -0.88 12.07
CA GLY A 299 2.66 -0.80 10.95
C GLY A 299 4.06 -0.36 11.36
N ILE A 300 4.90 -0.10 10.36
CA ILE A 300 6.19 0.56 10.57
C ILE A 300 6.03 2.06 10.32
N ARG A 301 6.42 2.87 11.30
CA ARG A 301 6.29 4.33 11.26
C ARG A 301 7.65 4.98 11.36
N TYR A 302 8.03 5.73 10.35
CA TYR A 302 9.25 6.54 10.37
C TYR A 302 8.97 7.91 10.97
N GLY A 303 9.86 8.37 11.86
CA GLY A 303 9.83 9.71 12.43
C GLY A 303 10.27 10.80 11.45
N ASP A 304 10.15 12.06 11.85
CA ASP A 304 10.38 13.24 10.99
C ASP A 304 11.88 13.60 10.81
N LEU A 305 12.81 12.79 11.34
CA LEU A 305 14.23 13.13 11.32
C LEU A 305 14.90 12.71 10.01
N ALA A 306 15.74 13.61 9.48
CA ALA A 306 16.48 13.39 8.25
C ALA A 306 17.70 12.50 8.53
N LEU A 307 17.51 11.19 8.44
CA LEU A 307 18.60 10.20 8.42
C LEU A 307 18.73 9.59 7.02
N SER A 308 19.94 9.17 6.68
CA SER A 308 20.14 8.28 5.53
C SER A 308 19.48 6.95 5.86
N MET A 309 18.44 6.60 5.11
CA MET A 309 17.69 5.36 5.31
C MET A 309 18.19 4.33 4.30
N PRO A 310 18.75 3.20 4.76
CA PRO A 310 19.07 2.08 3.87
C PRO A 310 17.79 1.58 3.19
N ALA A 311 17.90 1.19 1.92
CA ALA A 311 16.78 0.62 1.19
C ALA A 311 16.24 -0.62 1.91
N LEU A 312 14.93 -0.81 1.94
CA LEU A 312 14.33 -2.06 2.41
C LEU A 312 14.31 -3.05 1.26
N ARG A 313 14.90 -4.22 1.47
CA ARG A 313 14.97 -5.26 0.45
C ARG A 313 14.28 -6.53 0.91
N ASP A 314 13.44 -7.10 0.06
CA ASP A 314 12.94 -8.47 0.22
C ASP A 314 12.15 -8.69 1.53
N VAL A 315 11.31 -7.70 1.87
CA VAL A 315 10.51 -7.65 3.11
C VAL A 315 9.02 -7.83 2.80
N SER A 316 8.32 -8.69 3.56
CA SER A 316 6.85 -8.78 3.55
C SER A 316 6.26 -8.13 4.80
N LEU A 317 5.33 -7.18 4.62
CA LEU A 317 4.57 -6.52 5.68
C LEU A 317 3.10 -6.89 5.55
N LEU A 318 2.54 -7.57 6.54
CA LEU A 318 1.20 -8.16 6.44
C LEU A 318 0.30 -7.77 7.61
N HIS A 319 -1.00 -7.60 7.37
CA HIS A 319 -2.05 -7.51 8.40
C HIS A 319 -1.99 -6.25 9.29
N GLY A 320 -1.33 -5.19 8.83
CA GLY A 320 -1.21 -3.92 9.53
C GLY A 320 -2.41 -2.99 9.31
N VAL A 321 -2.40 -1.82 9.95
CA VAL A 321 -3.28 -0.70 9.61
C VAL A 321 -2.74 -0.03 8.36
N THR A 322 -1.46 0.33 8.42
CA THR A 322 -0.67 0.84 7.31
C THR A 322 0.61 0.03 7.21
N GLY A 323 1.11 -0.29 6.01
CA GLY A 323 2.38 -1.01 5.87
C GLY A 323 3.57 -0.16 6.31
N LEU A 324 3.83 0.90 5.54
CA LEU A 324 4.87 1.89 5.82
C LEU A 324 4.25 3.29 5.91
N SER A 325 4.60 4.05 6.95
CA SER A 325 4.07 5.40 7.13
C SER A 325 5.13 6.41 7.55
N ARG A 326 4.99 7.65 7.06
CA ARG A 326 5.78 8.80 7.49
C ARG A 326 4.97 10.10 7.39
N SER A 327 5.06 10.94 8.42
CA SER A 327 4.34 12.22 8.51
C SER A 327 4.99 13.36 7.73
N SER A 328 6.33 13.34 7.60
CA SER A 328 7.07 14.28 6.76
C SER A 328 8.42 13.69 6.34
N GLY A 329 8.83 13.90 5.09
CA GLY A 329 10.08 13.37 4.52
C GLY A 329 9.92 12.06 3.75
N PHE A 330 11.04 11.50 3.28
CA PHE A 330 11.05 10.27 2.47
C PHE A 330 10.94 9.00 3.31
N LEU A 331 10.17 8.02 2.87
CA LEU A 331 10.42 6.63 3.29
C LEU A 331 11.73 6.11 2.65
N PRO A 332 12.33 5.01 3.15
CA PRO A 332 13.42 4.36 2.45
C PRO A 332 13.03 3.93 1.03
N ASP A 333 14.02 3.82 0.14
CA ASP A 333 13.85 3.11 -1.13
C ASP A 333 13.41 1.66 -0.87
N LEU A 334 12.62 1.10 -1.77
CA LEU A 334 12.07 -0.26 -1.63
C LEU A 334 12.45 -1.13 -2.82
N GLU A 335 12.88 -2.36 -2.56
CA GLU A 335 13.19 -3.36 -3.59
C GLU A 335 12.66 -4.73 -3.17
N GLY A 336 11.81 -5.38 -3.99
CA GLY A 336 11.29 -6.72 -3.67
C GLY A 336 10.38 -6.74 -2.43
N VAL A 337 9.69 -5.64 -2.14
CA VAL A 337 8.86 -5.50 -0.94
C VAL A 337 7.41 -5.91 -1.25
N GLU A 338 6.82 -6.72 -0.36
CA GLU A 338 5.41 -7.10 -0.41
C GLU A 338 4.66 -6.43 0.75
N ILE A 339 3.53 -5.79 0.46
CA ILE A 339 2.64 -5.21 1.46
C ILE A 339 1.22 -5.68 1.21
N ALA A 340 0.65 -6.44 2.16
CA ALA A 340 -0.67 -6.99 1.96
C ALA A 340 -1.56 -6.99 3.20
N TYR A 341 -2.87 -7.03 2.96
CA TYR A 341 -3.90 -7.11 4.01
C TYR A 341 -3.83 -5.92 4.98
N MET A 342 -3.76 -4.69 4.45
CA MET A 342 -3.75 -3.46 5.25
C MET A 342 -5.17 -2.92 5.43
N SER A 343 -5.53 -2.44 6.62
CA SER A 343 -6.89 -1.89 6.82
C SER A 343 -7.05 -0.48 6.26
N ILE A 344 -5.97 0.26 6.05
CA ILE A 344 -5.95 1.60 5.45
C ILE A 344 -4.99 1.59 4.25
N ASP A 345 -3.74 2.00 4.39
CA ASP A 345 -2.84 2.21 3.25
C ASP A 345 -1.74 1.15 3.17
N GLY A 346 -1.27 0.84 1.97
CA GLY A 346 -0.03 0.08 1.81
C GLY A 346 1.17 0.92 2.26
N ILE A 347 1.39 2.02 1.55
CA ILE A 347 2.49 2.97 1.76
C ILE A 347 1.90 4.37 1.86
N ASN A 348 2.18 5.08 2.95
CA ASN A 348 1.75 6.46 3.15
C ASN A 348 2.96 7.37 3.44
N SER A 349 3.33 8.20 2.48
CA SER A 349 4.43 9.16 2.60
C SER A 349 3.89 10.58 2.44
N ASN A 350 3.71 11.30 3.54
CA ASN A 350 3.29 12.69 3.50
C ASN A 350 4.49 13.63 3.33
N ALA A 351 4.36 14.64 2.47
CA ALA A 351 5.33 15.71 2.29
C ALA A 351 6.78 15.20 2.12
N PRO A 352 7.05 14.37 1.09
CA PRO A 352 8.43 14.02 0.74
C PRO A 352 9.26 15.29 0.50
N GLY A 353 10.55 15.19 0.83
CA GLY A 353 11.48 16.32 0.90
C GLY A 353 12.04 16.74 -0.45
N THR A 354 13.36 16.77 -0.58
CA THR A 354 14.06 17.01 -1.85
C THR A 354 15.03 15.87 -2.09
N GLY A 355 14.96 15.23 -3.26
CA GLY A 355 15.74 14.04 -3.56
C GLY A 355 15.00 13.09 -4.50
N THR A 356 15.54 11.89 -4.63
CA THR A 356 14.94 10.78 -5.38
C THR A 356 14.41 9.75 -4.39
N TRP A 357 13.22 9.22 -4.63
CA TRP A 357 12.66 8.07 -3.92
C TRP A 357 12.31 6.99 -4.93
N SER A 358 12.91 5.82 -4.76
CA SER A 358 12.86 4.71 -5.72
C SER A 358 12.12 3.51 -5.13
N LEU A 359 11.13 3.03 -5.88
CA LEU A 359 10.43 1.77 -5.60
C LEU A 359 10.62 0.86 -6.82
N GLU A 360 11.16 -0.33 -6.59
CA GLU A 360 11.39 -1.34 -7.62
C GLU A 360 10.86 -2.70 -7.17
N ASN A 361 10.11 -3.39 -8.03
CA ASN A 361 9.57 -4.73 -7.74
C ASN A 361 8.78 -4.76 -6.42
N VAL A 362 7.82 -3.85 -6.27
CA VAL A 362 7.00 -3.72 -5.05
C VAL A 362 5.59 -4.22 -5.35
N THR A 363 5.10 -5.14 -4.54
CA THR A 363 3.73 -5.65 -4.60
C THR A 363 2.89 -5.08 -3.47
N VAL A 364 1.74 -4.48 -3.77
CA VAL A 364 0.76 -4.02 -2.79
C VAL A 364 -0.62 -4.61 -3.08
N SER A 365 -1.22 -5.32 -2.13
CA SER A 365 -2.51 -5.99 -2.35
C SER A 365 -3.44 -6.01 -1.14
N PHE A 366 -4.75 -6.10 -1.38
CA PHE A 366 -5.76 -6.21 -0.32
C PHE A 366 -5.66 -5.10 0.72
N VAL A 367 -5.67 -3.83 0.28
CA VAL A 367 -5.55 -2.66 1.16
C VAL A 367 -6.85 -1.86 1.20
N GLY A 368 -7.26 -1.40 2.38
CA GLY A 368 -8.57 -0.76 2.60
C GLY A 368 -8.75 0.62 1.97
N ASN A 369 -7.66 1.33 1.64
CA ASN A 369 -7.66 2.66 1.06
C ASN A 369 -6.67 2.77 -0.12
N HIS A 370 -5.48 3.38 0.05
CA HIS A 370 -4.52 3.58 -1.03
C HIS A 370 -3.45 2.47 -1.06
N GLY A 371 -3.00 2.07 -2.24
CA GLY A 371 -1.79 1.26 -2.37
C GLY A 371 -0.55 2.08 -2.00
N LEU A 372 -0.36 3.19 -2.71
CA LEU A 372 0.67 4.19 -2.48
C LEU A 372 0.03 5.59 -2.42
N ASP A 373 0.12 6.23 -1.26
CA ASP A 373 -0.28 7.61 -1.00
C ASP A 373 0.96 8.50 -0.86
N ILE A 374 1.20 9.34 -1.84
CA ILE A 374 2.22 10.39 -1.84
C ILE A 374 1.51 11.71 -1.52
N GLY A 375 1.48 12.08 -0.24
CA GLY A 375 0.91 13.34 0.22
C GLY A 375 1.76 14.52 -0.26
N GLY A 376 1.10 15.62 -0.67
CA GLY A 376 1.71 16.80 -1.32
C GLY A 376 3.15 17.09 -0.89
N SER A 377 4.09 16.96 -1.82
CA SER A 377 5.51 17.19 -1.54
C SER A 377 5.77 18.62 -1.09
N THR A 378 6.93 18.86 -0.46
CA THR A 378 7.34 20.21 0.00
C THR A 378 8.65 20.68 -0.64
N GLY A 379 9.12 19.98 -1.68
CA GLY A 379 10.43 20.17 -2.29
C GLY A 379 10.49 19.73 -3.75
N ALA A 380 11.70 19.63 -4.30
CA ALA A 380 11.90 19.08 -5.65
C ALA A 380 12.15 17.57 -5.54
N THR A 381 11.12 16.77 -5.81
CA THR A 381 11.18 15.32 -5.64
C THR A 381 11.12 14.58 -6.97
N GLN A 382 11.99 13.59 -7.14
CA GLN A 382 11.87 12.59 -8.19
C GLN A 382 11.34 11.28 -7.61
N PHE A 383 10.22 10.79 -8.13
CA PHE A 383 9.65 9.49 -7.79
C PHE A 383 9.91 8.53 -8.94
N ASP A 384 10.80 7.56 -8.72
CA ASP A 384 11.15 6.52 -9.70
C ASP A 384 10.43 5.23 -9.30
N LEU A 385 9.33 4.93 -9.99
CA LEU A 385 8.39 3.87 -9.66
C LEU A 385 8.42 2.80 -10.76
N ALA A 386 9.17 1.72 -10.54
CA ALA A 386 9.38 0.67 -11.54
C ALA A 386 8.86 -0.69 -11.06
N GLN A 387 8.24 -1.46 -11.96
CA GLN A 387 7.81 -2.84 -11.66
C GLN A 387 6.91 -2.91 -10.42
N LEU A 388 5.96 -1.97 -10.32
CA LEU A 388 4.99 -1.97 -9.22
C LEU A 388 3.79 -2.80 -9.60
N ASP A 389 3.39 -3.72 -8.71
CA ASP A 389 2.15 -4.49 -8.84
C ASP A 389 1.19 -4.09 -7.71
N ILE A 390 0.18 -3.26 -8.01
CA ILE A 390 -0.76 -2.75 -7.01
C ILE A 390 -2.19 -3.14 -7.37
N ARG A 391 -2.78 -4.03 -6.56
CA ARG A 391 -4.12 -4.59 -6.83
C ARG A 391 -5.03 -4.57 -5.59
N GLU A 392 -6.32 -4.77 -5.80
CA GLU A 392 -7.29 -4.99 -4.71
C GLU A 392 -7.24 -3.89 -3.63
N VAL A 393 -7.28 -2.64 -4.09
CA VAL A 393 -7.23 -1.42 -3.26
C VAL A 393 -8.63 -0.86 -3.05
N GLY A 394 -8.89 -0.26 -1.88
CA GLY A 394 -10.20 0.32 -1.56
C GLY A 394 -10.52 1.62 -2.32
N THR A 395 -9.51 2.42 -2.67
CA THR A 395 -9.72 3.70 -3.37
C THR A 395 -8.83 3.92 -4.58
N ARG A 396 -7.49 3.94 -4.43
CA ARG A 396 -6.54 4.18 -5.54
C ARG A 396 -5.31 3.30 -5.39
N ALA A 397 -4.76 2.87 -6.53
CA ALA A 397 -3.47 2.20 -6.54
C ALA A 397 -2.36 3.20 -6.20
N ILE A 398 -2.36 4.35 -6.87
CA ILE A 398 -1.43 5.45 -6.61
C ILE A 398 -2.21 6.76 -6.53
N TYR A 399 -1.99 7.49 -5.45
CA TYR A 399 -2.32 8.90 -5.33
C TYR A 399 -1.03 9.70 -5.16
N ALA A 400 -0.84 10.76 -5.94
CA ALA A 400 0.30 11.66 -5.76
C ALA A 400 -0.09 13.13 -5.84
N GLY A 401 0.17 13.85 -4.74
CA GLY A 401 0.16 15.30 -4.69
C GLY A 401 1.52 15.87 -5.08
N LEU A 402 1.55 16.65 -6.16
CA LEU A 402 2.76 17.17 -6.78
C LEU A 402 2.87 18.69 -6.61
N ASP A 403 4.09 19.13 -6.30
CA ASP A 403 4.54 20.52 -6.38
C ASP A 403 5.33 20.75 -7.68
N SER A 404 5.45 22.03 -8.08
CA SER A 404 5.92 22.41 -9.44
C SER A 404 7.29 21.89 -9.88
N ASN A 405 8.09 21.38 -8.93
CA ASN A 405 9.42 20.84 -9.17
C ASN A 405 9.46 19.30 -9.09
N ASP A 406 8.32 18.66 -8.86
CA ASP A 406 8.22 17.22 -8.76
C ASP A 406 8.19 16.56 -10.13
N THR A 407 8.77 15.37 -10.17
CA THR A 407 8.73 14.47 -11.31
C THR A 407 8.33 13.08 -10.84
N VAL A 408 7.32 12.49 -11.47
CA VAL A 408 6.90 11.10 -11.25
C VAL A 408 7.12 10.33 -12.53
N ALA A 409 7.90 9.25 -12.44
CA ALA A 409 8.09 8.30 -13.53
C ALA A 409 7.58 6.92 -13.08
N ILE A 410 6.55 6.43 -13.76
CA ILE A 410 6.03 5.07 -13.60
C ILE A 410 6.42 4.26 -14.84
N GLN A 411 7.02 3.09 -14.64
CA GLN A 411 7.37 2.16 -15.71
C GLN A 411 7.15 0.70 -15.33
N ASP A 412 6.81 -0.13 -16.32
CA ASP A 412 6.66 -1.59 -16.18
C ASP A 412 5.69 -2.01 -15.05
N GLY A 413 4.65 -1.20 -14.79
CA GLY A 413 3.72 -1.41 -13.69
C GLY A 413 2.45 -2.19 -14.07
N MET A 414 1.77 -2.73 -13.07
CA MET A 414 0.45 -3.37 -13.18
C MET A 414 -0.46 -2.86 -12.07
N PHE A 415 -1.53 -2.17 -12.44
CA PHE A 415 -2.51 -1.61 -11.51
C PHE A 415 -3.90 -2.12 -11.86
N ALA A 416 -4.49 -2.94 -10.97
CA ALA A 416 -5.78 -3.58 -11.26
C ALA A 416 -6.75 -3.50 -10.07
N GLY A 417 -8.01 -3.19 -10.36
CA GLY A 417 -9.04 -3.17 -9.32
C GLY A 417 -10.32 -2.45 -9.72
N THR A 418 -11.33 -2.54 -8.86
CA THR A 418 -12.60 -1.83 -9.04
C THR A 418 -12.81 -0.84 -7.90
N THR A 419 -12.75 0.46 -8.23
CA THR A 419 -12.95 1.53 -7.25
C THR A 419 -13.81 2.66 -7.83
N ASN A 420 -14.30 3.53 -6.95
CA ASN A 420 -15.05 4.74 -7.35
C ASN A 420 -14.13 5.92 -7.70
N LYS A 421 -12.80 5.72 -7.67
CA LYS A 421 -11.77 6.73 -7.96
C LYS A 421 -10.85 6.22 -9.06
N SER A 422 -9.97 7.08 -9.58
CA SER A 422 -8.94 6.61 -10.49
C SER A 422 -7.93 5.72 -9.79
N LEU A 423 -7.53 4.62 -10.43
CA LEU A 423 -6.46 3.78 -9.90
C LEU A 423 -5.17 4.58 -9.79
N VAL A 424 -4.87 5.42 -10.78
CA VAL A 424 -3.77 6.37 -10.74
C VAL A 424 -4.32 7.80 -10.78
N ASP A 425 -4.11 8.58 -9.71
CA ASP A 425 -4.55 9.98 -9.58
C ASP A 425 -3.34 10.86 -9.27
N MET A 426 -2.90 11.63 -10.27
CA MET A 426 -1.82 12.61 -10.15
C MET A 426 -2.42 14.00 -10.05
N VAL A 427 -2.11 14.74 -8.98
CA VAL A 427 -2.65 16.08 -8.74
C VAL A 427 -1.58 17.10 -8.43
N GLY A 428 -1.59 18.21 -9.16
CA GLY A 428 -0.76 19.37 -8.87
C GLY A 428 0.26 19.66 -9.98
N PRO A 429 0.86 20.86 -9.95
CA PRO A 429 1.85 21.25 -10.95
C PRO A 429 3.07 20.35 -10.81
N GLY A 430 3.54 19.71 -11.87
CA GLY A 430 4.65 18.76 -11.82
C GLY A 430 4.83 18.09 -13.17
N VAL A 431 5.78 17.17 -13.30
CA VAL A 431 5.99 16.37 -14.51
C VAL A 431 5.59 14.92 -14.23
N PHE A 432 4.79 14.33 -15.11
CA PHE A 432 4.35 12.94 -15.01
C PHE A 432 4.72 12.16 -16.26
N THR A 433 5.33 11.00 -16.08
CA THR A 433 5.64 10.02 -17.14
C THR A 433 5.08 8.65 -16.75
N LEU A 434 4.34 8.04 -17.66
CA LEU A 434 3.84 6.66 -17.58
C LEU A 434 4.33 5.90 -18.81
N ARG A 435 4.99 4.76 -18.61
CA ARG A 435 5.45 3.89 -19.71
C ARG A 435 5.18 2.43 -19.43
N GLN A 436 4.85 1.65 -20.47
CA GLN A 436 4.85 0.17 -20.39
C GLN A 436 4.07 -0.36 -19.17
N THR A 437 2.95 0.30 -18.86
CA THR A 437 2.20 0.06 -17.62
C THR A 437 0.77 -0.29 -17.96
N ASP A 438 0.26 -1.32 -17.29
CA ASP A 438 -1.11 -1.79 -17.42
C ASP A 438 -1.97 -1.20 -16.31
N ILE A 439 -3.03 -0.48 -16.68
CA ILE A 439 -4.01 0.09 -15.76
C ILE A 439 -5.37 -0.51 -16.08
N LEU A 440 -5.76 -1.53 -15.33
CA LEU A 440 -6.94 -2.34 -15.57
C LEU A 440 -8.01 -2.05 -14.52
N GLN A 441 -8.79 -0.99 -14.76
CA GLN A 441 -9.89 -0.65 -13.88
C GLN A 441 -11.18 -1.38 -14.26
N GLY A 442 -11.90 -1.90 -13.27
CA GLY A 442 -13.29 -2.29 -13.45
C GLY A 442 -14.18 -1.12 -13.91
N LEU A 443 -15.41 -1.41 -14.32
CA LEU A 443 -16.35 -0.35 -14.72
C LEU A 443 -16.67 0.56 -13.52
N SER A 444 -16.19 1.81 -13.58
CA SER A 444 -16.47 2.84 -12.57
C SER A 444 -17.59 3.77 -13.04
N THR A 445 -18.36 4.33 -12.10
CA THR A 445 -19.48 5.23 -12.42
C THR A 445 -19.12 6.72 -12.40
N SER A 446 -17.95 7.06 -11.85
CA SER A 446 -17.52 8.44 -11.55
C SER A 446 -16.26 8.87 -12.28
N ASP A 447 -15.14 8.18 -12.06
CA ASP A 447 -13.79 8.67 -12.41
C ASP A 447 -13.13 7.78 -13.49
N GLY A 448 -11.94 8.20 -13.94
CA GLY A 448 -11.16 7.51 -14.97
C GLY A 448 -10.21 6.44 -14.46
N ALA A 449 -9.60 5.60 -15.29
CA ALA A 449 -8.57 4.65 -14.82
C ALA A 449 -7.28 5.40 -14.41
N LEU A 450 -6.87 6.33 -15.27
CA LEU A 450 -5.82 7.31 -15.05
C LEU A 450 -6.41 8.72 -15.05
N TYR A 451 -6.20 9.48 -13.97
CA TYR A 451 -6.55 10.89 -13.90
C TYR A 451 -5.32 11.74 -13.57
N VAL A 452 -4.96 12.64 -14.49
CA VAL A 452 -3.88 13.59 -14.32
C VAL A 452 -4.47 14.99 -14.30
N ARG A 453 -4.32 15.68 -13.17
CA ARG A 453 -4.94 16.99 -12.94
C ARG A 453 -3.97 18.07 -12.48
N SER A 454 -4.00 19.21 -13.17
CA SER A 454 -3.16 20.38 -12.92
C SER A 454 -1.64 20.16 -13.09
N THR A 455 -1.23 19.05 -13.73
CA THR A 455 0.16 18.72 -14.06
C THR A 455 0.63 19.53 -15.27
N THR A 456 1.91 19.94 -15.30
CA THR A 456 2.43 20.88 -16.31
C THR A 456 2.88 20.15 -17.58
N ALA A 457 3.52 19.00 -17.43
CA ALA A 457 3.98 18.17 -18.53
C ALA A 457 3.63 16.70 -18.27
N VAL A 458 3.03 16.04 -19.27
CA VAL A 458 2.56 14.66 -19.19
C VAL A 458 3.07 13.85 -20.37
N THR A 459 3.63 12.68 -20.11
CA THR A 459 4.00 11.69 -21.13
C THR A 459 3.36 10.35 -20.77
N ILE A 460 2.57 9.79 -21.67
CA ILE A 460 1.92 8.47 -21.50
C ILE A 460 2.25 7.66 -22.75
N GLU A 461 3.05 6.60 -22.61
CA GLU A 461 3.56 5.85 -23.76
C GLU A 461 3.49 4.33 -23.55
N ASP A 462 3.19 3.59 -24.62
CA ASP A 462 3.34 2.13 -24.64
C ASP A 462 2.55 1.38 -23.53
N SER A 463 1.39 1.92 -23.12
CA SER A 463 0.58 1.41 -22.00
C SER A 463 -0.79 0.85 -22.42
N GLU A 464 -1.28 -0.15 -21.69
CA GLU A 464 -2.70 -0.59 -21.70
C GLU A 464 -3.47 0.17 -20.61
N ILE A 465 -4.51 0.91 -20.99
CA ILE A 465 -5.35 1.65 -20.03
C ILE A 465 -6.80 1.32 -20.31
N ARG A 466 -7.39 0.55 -19.41
CA ARG A 466 -8.72 -0.02 -19.60
C ARG A 466 -9.69 0.35 -18.49
N GLY A 467 -10.92 0.62 -18.90
CA GLY A 467 -12.08 0.73 -18.02
C GLY A 467 -12.17 2.05 -17.27
N GLY A 468 -12.78 2.02 -16.08
CA GLY A 468 -13.29 3.24 -15.45
C GLY A 468 -14.40 3.89 -16.29
N LYS A 469 -14.82 5.11 -15.93
CA LYS A 469 -15.72 5.90 -16.78
C LYS A 469 -14.95 6.54 -17.93
N LYS A 470 -13.72 6.95 -17.66
CA LYS A 470 -12.83 7.63 -18.60
C LYS A 470 -11.44 7.02 -18.52
N PRO A 471 -11.08 5.99 -19.28
CA PRO A 471 -9.77 5.33 -19.14
C PRO A 471 -8.62 6.31 -18.93
N VAL A 472 -8.56 7.40 -19.71
CA VAL A 472 -7.66 8.53 -19.45
C VAL A 472 -8.44 9.84 -19.32
N TRP A 473 -8.16 10.57 -18.24
CA TRP A 473 -8.64 11.94 -18.05
C TRP A 473 -7.45 12.87 -17.79
N LEU A 474 -7.27 13.86 -18.66
CA LEU A 474 -6.32 14.95 -18.51
C LEU A 474 -7.09 16.25 -18.25
N SER A 475 -6.93 16.86 -17.08
CA SER A 475 -7.54 18.17 -16.76
C SER A 475 -6.50 19.12 -16.22
N GLY A 476 -6.48 20.38 -16.65
CA GLY A 476 -5.44 21.30 -16.17
C GLY A 476 -5.45 22.62 -16.89
N SER A 477 -4.51 23.49 -16.54
CA SER A 477 -4.40 24.81 -17.17
C SER A 477 -3.00 25.00 -17.71
N GLY A 478 -2.86 25.05 -19.04
CA GLY A 478 -1.56 25.19 -19.69
C GLY A 478 -0.74 23.89 -19.71
N MET A 479 -1.40 22.73 -19.55
CA MET A 479 -0.75 21.43 -19.61
C MET A 479 -0.23 21.17 -21.03
N THR A 480 0.97 20.61 -21.12
CA THR A 480 1.48 19.96 -22.34
C THR A 480 1.46 18.45 -22.13
N ALA A 481 0.87 17.70 -23.06
CA ALA A 481 0.79 16.25 -22.94
C ALA A 481 1.16 15.56 -24.25
N ALA A 482 1.84 14.43 -24.14
CA ALA A 482 2.06 13.50 -25.23
C ALA A 482 1.53 12.12 -24.83
N VAL A 483 0.57 11.63 -25.61
CA VAL A 483 -0.05 10.30 -25.45
C VAL A 483 0.29 9.52 -26.71
N ARG A 484 1.16 8.51 -26.60
CA ARG A 484 1.66 7.77 -27.77
C ARG A 484 1.61 6.26 -27.61
N ARG A 485 1.24 5.54 -28.66
CA ARG A 485 1.34 4.07 -28.71
C ARG A 485 0.64 3.36 -27.53
N ASN A 486 -0.42 3.95 -27.01
CA ASN A 486 -1.22 3.35 -25.95
C ASN A 486 -2.42 2.63 -26.54
N ARG A 487 -2.89 1.62 -25.83
CA ARG A 487 -4.19 0.99 -26.06
C ARG A 487 -5.13 1.45 -24.95
N ILE A 488 -6.19 2.14 -25.34
CA ILE A 488 -7.15 2.78 -24.44
C ILE A 488 -8.52 2.20 -24.77
N THR A 489 -9.09 1.40 -23.85
CA THR A 489 -10.31 0.63 -24.12
C THR A 489 -11.31 0.65 -22.97
N GLY A 490 -12.59 0.40 -23.28
CA GLY A 490 -13.67 0.30 -22.29
C GLY A 490 -14.05 1.65 -21.65
N GLY A 491 -15.08 1.64 -20.80
CA GLY A 491 -15.61 2.88 -20.21
C GLY A 491 -16.46 3.71 -21.19
N THR A 492 -16.87 4.91 -20.77
CA THR A 492 -17.77 5.77 -21.57
C THR A 492 -17.03 6.69 -22.53
N THR A 493 -15.88 7.22 -22.12
CA THR A 493 -15.09 8.15 -22.94
C THR A 493 -13.62 7.81 -22.85
N GLY A 494 -12.98 7.40 -23.94
CA GLY A 494 -11.61 6.89 -23.92
C GLY A 494 -10.61 7.86 -23.31
N LEU A 495 -10.39 8.98 -24.00
CA LEU A 495 -9.53 10.06 -23.56
C LEU A 495 -10.32 11.36 -23.44
N MET A 496 -10.44 11.88 -22.22
CA MET A 496 -11.03 13.19 -21.97
C MET A 496 -9.96 14.25 -21.68
N ILE A 497 -9.98 15.36 -22.41
CA ILE A 497 -9.00 16.45 -22.32
C ILE A 497 -9.75 17.74 -21.97
N ASP A 498 -9.49 18.31 -20.80
CA ASP A 498 -10.19 19.51 -20.32
C ASP A 498 -9.21 20.63 -19.93
N GLY A 499 -9.32 21.77 -20.61
CA GLY A 499 -8.54 22.98 -20.34
C GLY A 499 -9.38 24.12 -19.76
N PRO A 500 -9.81 24.08 -18.48
CA PRO A 500 -10.82 25.00 -17.93
C PRO A 500 -10.41 26.49 -17.94
N TYR A 501 -9.12 26.81 -17.78
CA TYR A 501 -8.67 28.21 -17.63
C TYR A 501 -7.60 28.64 -18.65
N GLN A 502 -6.75 27.71 -19.08
CA GLN A 502 -5.75 27.92 -20.10
C GLN A 502 -5.69 26.69 -21.01
N THR A 503 -5.29 26.91 -22.26
CA THR A 503 -5.26 25.85 -23.26
C THR A 503 -4.28 24.75 -22.88
N ASN A 504 -4.80 23.52 -22.82
CA ASN A 504 -3.98 22.33 -22.78
C ASN A 504 -3.64 21.91 -24.22
N HIS A 505 -2.37 21.61 -24.46
CA HIS A 505 -1.86 21.18 -25.77
C HIS A 505 -1.50 19.70 -25.70
N VAL A 506 -2.25 18.86 -26.41
CA VAL A 506 -2.07 17.41 -26.39
C VAL A 506 -1.64 16.88 -27.76
N ILE A 507 -0.60 16.06 -27.80
CA ILE A 507 -0.22 15.28 -28.97
C ILE A 507 -0.70 13.85 -28.76
N LEU A 508 -1.44 13.34 -29.74
CA LEU A 508 -1.96 11.97 -29.79
C LEU A 508 -1.34 11.29 -30.99
N GLU A 509 -0.45 10.32 -30.76
CA GLU A 509 0.25 9.65 -31.86
C GLU A 509 0.30 8.12 -31.72
N GLY A 510 -0.21 7.40 -32.72
CA GLY A 510 -0.05 5.93 -32.73
C GLY A 510 -0.91 5.19 -31.70
N ASN A 511 -1.94 5.80 -31.12
CA ASN A 511 -2.76 5.16 -30.09
C ASN A 511 -3.91 4.36 -30.72
N HIS A 512 -4.34 3.32 -30.03
CA HIS A 512 -5.55 2.56 -30.29
C HIS A 512 -6.62 2.95 -29.27
N ILE A 513 -7.64 3.69 -29.68
CA ILE A 513 -8.70 4.22 -28.78
C ILE A 513 -10.05 3.75 -29.32
N THR A 514 -10.54 2.64 -28.78
CA THR A 514 -11.69 1.89 -29.32
C THR A 514 -12.56 1.28 -28.21
N GLY A 515 -13.79 0.89 -28.56
CA GLY A 515 -14.68 0.15 -27.67
C GLY A 515 -15.22 0.99 -26.50
N HIS A 516 -15.30 2.31 -26.66
CA HIS A 516 -15.90 3.21 -25.68
C HIS A 516 -17.39 3.38 -25.95
N SER A 517 -18.23 3.42 -24.91
CA SER A 517 -19.68 3.46 -25.08
C SER A 517 -20.23 4.83 -25.51
N GLN A 518 -19.40 5.87 -25.62
CA GLN A 518 -19.81 7.19 -26.15
C GLN A 518 -18.74 7.80 -27.04
N ASN A 519 -17.64 8.27 -26.46
CA ASN A 519 -16.66 9.05 -27.23
C ASN A 519 -15.27 8.40 -27.19
N GLY A 520 -14.56 8.41 -28.31
CA GLY A 520 -13.14 8.02 -28.34
C GLY A 520 -12.30 9.08 -27.64
N VAL A 521 -12.18 10.24 -28.27
CA VAL A 521 -11.51 11.43 -27.73
C VAL A 521 -12.54 12.54 -27.51
N PHE A 522 -12.52 13.17 -26.34
CA PHE A 522 -13.41 14.27 -25.99
C PHE A 522 -12.62 15.48 -25.46
N LEU A 523 -12.63 16.59 -26.21
CA LEU A 523 -12.01 17.84 -25.82
C LEU A 523 -13.03 18.81 -25.24
N LEU A 524 -12.68 19.46 -24.14
CA LEU A 524 -13.52 20.38 -23.38
C LEU A 524 -12.82 21.72 -23.12
N SER A 525 -13.63 22.75 -22.89
CA SER A 525 -13.19 24.08 -22.48
C SER A 525 -12.23 24.70 -23.51
N THR A 526 -10.97 24.97 -23.15
CA THR A 526 -9.98 25.59 -24.05
C THR A 526 -8.91 24.62 -24.54
N ALA A 527 -9.13 23.31 -24.41
CA ALA A 527 -8.18 22.29 -24.89
C ALA A 527 -7.95 22.38 -26.42
N THR A 528 -6.82 21.84 -26.89
CA THR A 528 -6.55 21.56 -28.30
C THR A 528 -5.67 20.33 -28.42
N ALA A 529 -5.71 19.67 -29.57
CA ALA A 529 -4.90 18.49 -29.82
C ALA A 529 -4.44 18.37 -31.27
N VAL A 530 -3.33 17.65 -31.45
CA VAL A 530 -2.84 17.16 -32.74
C VAL A 530 -2.87 15.64 -32.71
N LEU A 531 -3.67 15.03 -33.59
CA LEU A 531 -3.87 13.59 -33.68
C LEU A 531 -3.21 13.08 -34.96
N ARG A 532 -2.29 12.12 -34.85
CA ARG A 532 -1.59 11.49 -35.98
C ARG A 532 -1.55 9.99 -35.81
N ARG A 533 -1.82 9.24 -36.88
CA ARG A 533 -1.62 7.79 -36.91
C ARG A 533 -2.33 7.02 -35.79
N ASN A 534 -3.46 7.52 -35.29
CA ASN A 534 -4.24 6.83 -34.28
C ASN A 534 -5.34 6.00 -34.95
N ASP A 535 -5.76 4.94 -34.27
CA ASP A 535 -6.98 4.19 -34.54
C ASP A 535 -8.10 4.72 -33.65
N LEU A 536 -9.10 5.33 -34.27
CA LEU A 536 -10.22 6.02 -33.63
C LEU A 536 -11.53 5.52 -34.23
N TYR A 537 -11.94 4.31 -33.87
CA TYR A 537 -13.16 3.68 -34.40
C TYR A 537 -13.83 2.79 -33.34
N ASP A 538 -15.03 2.29 -33.64
CA ASP A 538 -15.86 1.50 -32.72
C ASP A 538 -16.06 2.19 -31.36
N ASN A 539 -16.21 3.52 -31.42
CA ASN A 539 -16.53 4.38 -30.29
C ASN A 539 -17.97 4.82 -30.44
N GLY A 540 -18.80 4.27 -29.58
CA GLY A 540 -20.24 4.46 -29.57
C GLY A 540 -21.03 3.36 -30.28
N ASP A 541 -22.16 2.98 -29.68
CA ASP A 541 -23.19 2.05 -30.17
C ASP A 541 -24.50 2.73 -30.62
N GLU A 542 -24.66 4.06 -30.41
CA GLU A 542 -25.89 4.80 -30.67
C GLU A 542 -25.66 6.19 -31.32
N SER A 543 -26.74 6.78 -31.85
CA SER A 543 -26.74 8.13 -32.41
C SER A 543 -26.30 9.18 -31.38
N GLY A 544 -25.33 10.04 -31.76
CA GLY A 544 -24.83 11.13 -30.90
C GLY A 544 -23.55 10.79 -30.12
N GLN A 545 -22.78 9.82 -30.62
CA GLN A 545 -21.55 9.29 -30.04
C GLN A 545 -20.45 9.36 -31.13
N TYR A 546 -19.22 9.73 -30.76
CA TYR A 546 -18.22 10.17 -31.74
C TYR A 546 -16.82 9.62 -31.44
N SER A 547 -16.09 9.26 -32.50
CA SER A 547 -14.68 8.90 -32.35
C SER A 547 -13.83 10.11 -31.92
N LEU A 548 -14.22 11.32 -32.33
CA LEU A 548 -13.67 12.58 -31.84
C LEU A 548 -14.79 13.61 -31.60
N TYR A 549 -14.91 14.09 -30.37
CA TYR A 549 -15.81 15.17 -29.98
C TYR A 549 -14.98 16.41 -29.61
N ASN A 550 -15.06 17.47 -30.42
CA ASN A 550 -14.45 18.76 -30.12
C ASN A 550 -15.45 19.75 -29.50
N ASP A 551 -15.60 19.75 -28.17
CA ASP A 551 -16.45 20.73 -27.45
C ASP A 551 -15.70 22.00 -27.04
N THR A 552 -14.70 22.38 -27.83
CA THR A 552 -13.87 23.57 -27.59
C THR A 552 -14.08 24.58 -28.70
N PRO A 553 -13.72 25.86 -28.54
CA PRO A 553 -13.68 26.83 -29.65
C PRO A 553 -12.41 26.70 -30.50
N ASN A 554 -11.48 25.81 -30.15
CA ASN A 554 -10.17 25.72 -30.79
C ASN A 554 -10.17 24.68 -31.90
N PRO A 555 -9.43 24.93 -33.00
CA PRO A 555 -9.28 23.94 -34.03
C PRO A 555 -8.45 22.75 -33.53
N VAL A 556 -8.74 21.57 -34.09
CA VAL A 556 -8.02 20.33 -33.88
C VAL A 556 -7.47 19.85 -35.22
N ASP A 557 -6.24 19.37 -35.21
CA ASP A 557 -5.59 18.81 -36.39
C ASP A 557 -5.53 17.29 -36.27
N ALA A 558 -6.39 16.60 -37.02
CA ALA A 558 -6.59 15.16 -36.97
C ALA A 558 -6.32 14.45 -38.31
N GLY A 559 -5.38 14.95 -39.10
CA GLY A 559 -4.92 14.27 -40.32
C GLY A 559 -4.20 12.94 -40.06
N GLY A 560 -4.30 12.00 -41.01
CA GLY A 560 -3.55 10.74 -40.98
C GLY A 560 -3.99 9.72 -39.93
N ASN A 561 -5.21 9.83 -39.39
CA ASN A 561 -5.79 8.83 -38.46
C ASN A 561 -6.68 7.83 -39.22
N PHE A 562 -6.89 6.66 -38.63
CA PHE A 562 -7.87 5.67 -39.07
C PHE A 562 -9.18 5.86 -38.30
N TRP A 563 -10.29 5.98 -39.03
CA TRP A 563 -11.61 6.29 -38.48
C TRP A 563 -12.61 5.13 -38.60
N GLY A 564 -12.10 3.94 -38.95
CA GLY A 564 -12.93 2.77 -39.24
C GLY A 564 -13.39 2.70 -40.70
N VAL A 565 -13.74 1.49 -41.13
CA VAL A 565 -14.15 1.22 -42.53
C VAL A 565 -15.48 1.87 -42.90
N SER A 566 -16.35 2.12 -41.92
CA SER A 566 -17.65 2.77 -42.11
C SER A 566 -17.52 4.25 -42.50
N ALA A 567 -16.54 4.95 -41.94
CA ALA A 567 -16.29 6.37 -42.25
C ALA A 567 -15.51 6.56 -43.57
N ALA A 568 -14.88 5.51 -44.10
CA ALA A 568 -13.99 5.60 -45.27
C ALA A 568 -14.65 6.23 -46.52
N SER A 569 -15.95 6.00 -46.73
CA SER A 569 -16.68 6.58 -47.87
C SER A 569 -16.91 8.09 -47.77
N GLU A 570 -16.88 8.64 -46.55
CA GLU A 570 -17.11 10.07 -46.29
C GLU A 570 -15.88 10.91 -46.63
N PHE A 571 -14.68 10.29 -46.65
CA PHE A 571 -13.41 10.96 -46.92
C PHE A 571 -12.96 11.00 -48.39
N ALA A 572 -13.83 10.67 -49.35
CA ALA A 572 -13.46 10.47 -50.76
C ALA A 572 -13.02 11.74 -51.55
N GLY A 573 -12.73 12.86 -50.89
CA GLY A 573 -12.32 14.13 -51.51
C GLY A 573 -10.80 14.37 -51.56
N ALA A 574 -10.37 15.50 -52.13
CA ALA A 574 -8.98 15.97 -52.09
C ALA A 574 -8.73 16.90 -50.89
N CYS A 575 -7.59 16.77 -50.20
CA CYS A 575 -7.19 17.65 -49.10
C CYS A 575 -6.99 19.12 -49.58
N PRO A 576 -7.40 20.13 -48.78
CA PRO A 576 -7.98 20.02 -47.44
C PRO A 576 -9.47 19.64 -47.45
N LEU A 577 -9.85 18.61 -46.68
CA LEU A 577 -11.24 18.17 -46.51
C LEU A 577 -11.96 19.00 -45.43
N ASN A 578 -11.84 20.32 -45.49
CA ASN A 578 -12.30 21.20 -44.39
C ASN A 578 -13.75 21.68 -44.57
N ASP A 579 -14.43 21.20 -45.62
CA ASP A 579 -15.79 21.59 -46.04
C ASP A 579 -16.77 20.39 -46.05
N ILE A 580 -16.35 19.24 -45.50
CA ILE A 580 -17.16 18.02 -45.42
C ILE A 580 -17.53 17.78 -43.95
N ASP A 581 -18.75 17.31 -43.73
CA ASP A 581 -19.24 16.87 -42.42
C ASP A 581 -19.01 15.35 -42.33
N ILE A 582 -18.32 14.89 -41.27
CA ILE A 582 -17.95 13.49 -41.04
C ILE A 582 -18.73 12.99 -39.84
N THR A 583 -19.53 11.95 -40.03
CA THR A 583 -20.53 11.50 -39.06
C THR A 583 -19.94 11.04 -37.72
N THR A 584 -18.71 10.54 -37.72
CA THR A 584 -18.01 10.05 -36.52
C THR A 584 -17.25 11.15 -35.78
N ILE A 585 -17.30 12.41 -36.26
CA ILE A 585 -16.62 13.57 -35.67
C ILE A 585 -17.70 14.59 -35.28
N TYR A 586 -17.61 15.15 -34.08
CA TYR A 586 -18.44 16.28 -33.67
C TYR A 586 -17.58 17.54 -33.57
N ASP A 587 -17.88 18.53 -34.40
CA ASP A 587 -17.14 19.78 -34.53
C ASP A 587 -18.05 20.97 -34.96
N GLN A 588 -17.46 21.98 -35.61
CA GLN A 588 -18.18 23.17 -36.08
C GLN A 588 -19.32 22.90 -37.08
N PHE A 589 -19.32 21.75 -37.76
CA PHE A 589 -20.36 21.38 -38.72
C PHE A 589 -21.68 21.03 -38.02
N GLU A 590 -21.60 20.39 -36.86
CA GLU A 590 -22.77 20.02 -36.06
C GLU A 590 -23.24 21.21 -35.21
N ASP A 591 -22.30 22.01 -34.68
CA ASP A 591 -22.58 23.21 -33.89
C ASP A 591 -21.53 24.31 -34.18
N PRO A 592 -21.91 25.44 -34.80
CA PRO A 592 -20.98 26.53 -35.14
C PRO A 592 -20.27 27.19 -33.95
N SER A 593 -20.65 26.89 -32.71
CA SER A 593 -19.92 27.33 -31.52
C SER A 593 -18.68 26.49 -31.19
N LYS A 594 -18.50 25.36 -31.87
CA LYS A 594 -17.37 24.45 -31.71
C LYS A 594 -16.25 24.77 -32.69
N GLY A 595 -15.06 24.28 -32.40
CA GLY A 595 -13.87 24.43 -33.20
C GLY A 595 -13.82 23.40 -34.32
N LEU A 596 -13.28 23.80 -35.47
CA LEU A 596 -13.09 22.92 -36.63
C LEU A 596 -12.14 21.76 -36.31
N VAL A 597 -12.53 20.55 -36.69
CA VAL A 597 -11.60 19.43 -36.81
C VAL A 597 -11.14 19.35 -38.27
N THR A 598 -9.84 19.46 -38.49
CA THR A 598 -9.24 19.26 -39.80
C THR A 598 -8.73 17.84 -39.94
N TYR A 599 -9.02 17.20 -41.07
CA TYR A 599 -8.60 15.84 -41.35
C TYR A 599 -8.17 15.76 -42.82
N CYS A 600 -6.94 15.30 -43.04
CA CYS A 600 -6.40 15.06 -44.37
C CYS A 600 -5.77 13.68 -44.40
N ASP A 601 -5.78 13.06 -45.59
CA ASP A 601 -5.13 11.78 -45.86
C ASP A 601 -5.47 10.71 -44.80
N PRO A 602 -6.76 10.37 -44.58
CA PRO A 602 -7.12 9.38 -43.59
C PRO A 602 -6.50 8.03 -43.95
N ALA A 603 -6.08 7.31 -42.93
CA ALA A 603 -5.54 5.97 -43.10
C ALA A 603 -6.63 5.05 -43.66
N GLN A 604 -6.25 4.14 -44.55
CA GLN A 604 -7.16 3.19 -45.19
C GLN A 604 -7.33 1.89 -44.40
N HIS A 605 -6.37 1.63 -43.52
CA HIS A 605 -6.33 0.49 -42.62
C HIS A 605 -5.97 0.99 -41.23
N GLU A 606 -6.44 0.27 -40.22
CA GLU A 606 -5.96 0.42 -38.86
C GLU A 606 -4.43 0.34 -38.85
N PHE A 607 -3.82 1.16 -38.02
CA PHE A 607 -2.42 0.98 -37.65
C PHE A 607 -2.30 -0.34 -36.87
N GLY A 608 -3.33 -0.68 -36.10
CA GLY A 608 -3.45 -1.87 -35.25
C GLY A 608 -2.89 -1.60 -33.86
N ASP A 609 -3.04 -2.57 -32.97
CA ASP A 609 -2.13 -2.65 -31.83
C ASP A 609 -0.70 -2.74 -32.39
N GLN A 610 0.25 -2.01 -31.81
CA GLN A 610 1.61 -2.52 -31.93
C GLN A 610 1.60 -3.93 -31.34
N PRO A 611 2.18 -4.93 -32.01
CA PRO A 611 2.23 -6.28 -31.47
C PRO A 611 3.08 -6.23 -30.18
N THR A 612 2.40 -6.09 -29.05
CA THR A 612 3.01 -6.08 -27.71
C THR A 612 3.17 -7.51 -27.27
N LEU A 613 4.39 -7.87 -26.90
CA LEU A 613 4.70 -9.17 -26.32
C LEU A 613 4.53 -9.09 -24.81
N TYR A 614 3.77 -10.01 -24.23
CA TYR A 614 3.59 -10.13 -22.78
C TYR A 614 3.72 -11.58 -22.33
N PHE A 615 3.99 -11.77 -21.04
CA PHE A 615 4.20 -13.09 -20.42
C PHE A 615 3.13 -13.32 -19.36
N ASP A 616 2.36 -14.38 -19.52
CA ASP A 616 1.30 -14.77 -18.60
C ASP A 616 1.65 -16.09 -17.90
N ASP A 617 1.19 -16.25 -16.66
CA ASP A 617 1.16 -17.55 -15.98
C ASP A 617 -0.28 -18.07 -15.93
N ASN A 618 -0.54 -19.14 -16.68
CA ASN A 618 -1.85 -19.76 -16.80
C ASN A 618 -1.83 -21.14 -16.10
N ASP A 619 -2.17 -21.16 -14.80
CA ASP A 619 -2.19 -22.36 -13.96
C ASP A 619 -0.83 -23.09 -13.86
N GLY A 620 0.25 -22.33 -13.72
CA GLY A 620 1.63 -22.84 -13.60
C GLY A 620 2.31 -23.11 -14.94
N GLN A 621 1.67 -22.72 -16.04
CA GLN A 621 2.22 -22.78 -17.39
C GLN A 621 2.53 -21.37 -17.88
N ARG A 622 3.81 -21.06 -18.09
CA ARG A 622 4.22 -19.79 -18.69
C ARG A 622 3.82 -19.75 -20.15
N GLU A 623 3.14 -18.67 -20.53
CA GLU A 623 2.70 -18.39 -21.89
C GLU A 623 3.35 -17.09 -22.36
N ILE A 624 3.83 -17.07 -23.60
CA ILE A 624 4.21 -15.85 -24.30
C ILE A 624 3.04 -15.49 -25.19
N GLN A 625 2.46 -14.33 -24.96
CA GLN A 625 1.29 -13.87 -25.67
C GLN A 625 1.58 -12.57 -26.40
N TRP A 626 0.77 -12.28 -27.42
CA TRP A 626 0.81 -11.02 -28.14
C TRP A 626 -0.54 -10.69 -28.79
N ASN A 627 -0.79 -9.40 -28.94
CA ASN A 627 -1.94 -8.90 -29.67
C ASN A 627 -1.65 -9.00 -31.18
N ALA A 628 -2.07 -10.11 -31.79
CA ALA A 628 -1.93 -10.33 -33.22
C ALA A 628 -2.89 -9.43 -34.01
N LYS A 629 -2.40 -8.81 -35.08
CA LYS A 629 -3.23 -8.08 -36.04
C LYS A 629 -3.90 -9.04 -37.01
N ASP A 630 -5.18 -8.82 -37.27
CA ASP A 630 -5.95 -9.64 -38.20
C ASP A 630 -5.31 -9.66 -39.59
N GLY A 631 -5.05 -10.86 -40.09
CA GLY A 631 -4.45 -11.09 -41.41
C GLY A 631 -2.93 -10.96 -41.46
N LEU A 632 -2.24 -10.64 -40.36
CA LEU A 632 -0.79 -10.71 -40.27
C LEU A 632 -0.32 -12.05 -39.68
N THR A 633 0.88 -12.45 -40.07
CA THR A 633 1.62 -13.60 -39.52
C THR A 633 2.92 -13.12 -38.88
N TYR A 634 3.42 -13.85 -37.88
CA TYR A 634 4.50 -13.37 -37.02
C TYR A 634 5.59 -14.42 -36.77
N ASP A 635 6.83 -13.94 -36.69
CA ASP A 635 7.97 -14.65 -36.09
C ASP A 635 8.16 -14.19 -34.64
N LEU A 636 8.18 -15.14 -33.70
CA LEU A 636 8.66 -14.89 -32.34
C LEU A 636 10.10 -15.37 -32.20
N ILE A 637 10.98 -14.42 -31.93
CA ILE A 637 12.42 -14.59 -31.91
C ILE A 637 12.93 -14.35 -30.48
N ARG A 638 13.78 -15.23 -29.99
CA ARG A 638 14.45 -15.13 -28.69
C ARG A 638 15.96 -15.13 -28.88
N GLY A 639 16.65 -14.26 -28.15
CA GLY A 639 18.12 -14.26 -28.11
C GLY A 639 18.66 -14.02 -26.71
N ASN A 640 19.98 -14.19 -26.54
CA ASN A 640 20.63 -13.90 -25.27
C ASN A 640 20.92 -12.40 -25.15
N LEU A 641 20.43 -11.75 -24.09
CA LEU A 641 20.58 -10.31 -23.89
C LEU A 641 22.06 -9.87 -23.88
N VAL A 642 22.95 -10.70 -23.33
CA VAL A 642 24.40 -10.42 -23.27
C VAL A 642 25.06 -10.32 -24.66
N ASN A 643 24.45 -10.91 -25.68
CA ASN A 643 24.96 -10.88 -27.05
C ASN A 643 24.31 -9.79 -27.90
N LEU A 644 23.26 -9.13 -27.40
CA LEU A 644 22.60 -8.03 -28.09
C LEU A 644 23.49 -6.79 -28.04
N SER A 645 23.79 -6.20 -29.20
CA SER A 645 24.62 -4.99 -29.25
C SER A 645 24.18 -4.02 -30.34
N ALA A 646 24.45 -2.73 -30.14
CA ALA A 646 24.16 -1.70 -31.12
C ALA A 646 25.45 -0.97 -31.54
N THR A 647 25.76 -0.94 -32.83
CA THR A 647 26.93 -0.23 -33.39
C THR A 647 26.53 0.57 -34.62
N GLY A 648 26.79 1.88 -34.61
CA GLY A 648 26.60 2.73 -35.80
C GLY A 648 25.16 2.83 -36.30
N GLY A 649 24.17 2.67 -35.41
CA GLY A 649 22.74 2.69 -35.78
C GLY A 649 22.18 1.35 -36.25
N HIS A 650 22.99 0.28 -36.21
CA HIS A 650 22.56 -1.09 -36.50
C HIS A 650 22.56 -1.93 -35.22
N VAL A 651 21.57 -2.83 -35.09
CA VAL A 651 21.43 -3.78 -33.99
C VAL A 651 21.92 -5.16 -34.44
N ASP A 652 22.96 -5.68 -33.79
CA ASP A 652 23.41 -7.06 -33.93
C ASP A 652 22.66 -7.93 -32.91
N LEU A 653 21.85 -8.85 -33.42
CA LEU A 653 21.03 -9.77 -32.64
C LEU A 653 21.78 -11.07 -32.29
N ALA A 654 22.98 -11.26 -32.85
CA ALA A 654 23.76 -12.48 -32.75
C ALA A 654 22.97 -13.74 -33.19
N ASP A 655 23.28 -14.87 -32.55
CA ASP A 655 22.53 -16.12 -32.70
C ASP A 655 21.22 -16.01 -31.91
N VAL A 656 20.12 -16.17 -32.64
CA VAL A 656 18.75 -16.15 -32.11
C VAL A 656 18.08 -17.49 -32.37
N THR A 657 17.10 -17.82 -31.52
CA THR A 657 16.21 -18.98 -31.64
C THR A 657 14.81 -18.48 -32.00
N CYS A 658 14.09 -19.21 -32.85
CA CYS A 658 12.69 -18.91 -33.12
C CYS A 658 11.84 -19.84 -32.27
N ASP A 659 11.13 -19.29 -31.29
CA ASP A 659 10.30 -20.10 -30.39
C ASP A 659 8.94 -20.41 -31.03
N ALA A 660 8.51 -19.62 -32.03
CA ALA A 660 7.43 -19.97 -32.94
C ALA A 660 7.52 -19.21 -34.27
N ALA A 661 7.11 -19.87 -35.37
CA ALA A 661 6.66 -19.21 -36.59
C ALA A 661 5.14 -19.37 -36.60
N SER A 662 4.38 -18.37 -36.17
CA SER A 662 2.92 -18.52 -36.04
C SER A 662 2.25 -18.33 -37.40
N PRO A 663 1.69 -19.39 -38.02
CA PRO A 663 0.99 -19.25 -39.30
C PRO A 663 -0.39 -18.61 -39.15
N ASP A 664 -0.89 -18.54 -37.91
CA ASP A 664 -2.25 -18.10 -37.59
C ASP A 664 -2.12 -17.06 -36.46
N GLY A 665 -2.88 -15.96 -36.52
CA GLY A 665 -2.86 -14.86 -35.55
C GLY A 665 -3.38 -15.20 -34.14
N SER A 666 -3.03 -16.38 -33.59
CA SER A 666 -3.56 -16.89 -32.33
C SER A 666 -2.95 -16.26 -31.08
N GLY A 667 -1.91 -15.42 -31.20
CA GLY A 667 -1.48 -14.52 -30.13
C GLY A 667 -1.01 -15.18 -28.82
N VAL A 668 -0.78 -16.50 -28.78
CA VAL A 668 -0.40 -17.23 -27.57
C VAL A 668 0.47 -18.43 -27.93
N ILE A 669 1.61 -18.59 -27.24
CA ILE A 669 2.41 -19.81 -27.22
C ILE A 669 2.80 -20.19 -25.80
N VAL A 670 3.05 -21.47 -25.55
CA VAL A 670 3.62 -21.94 -24.29
C VAL A 670 5.13 -21.68 -24.29
N ASP A 671 5.63 -20.98 -23.28
CA ASP A 671 7.06 -20.83 -23.05
C ASP A 671 7.64 -22.14 -22.50
N ILE A 672 8.30 -22.89 -23.37
CA ILE A 672 9.05 -24.11 -23.00
C ILE A 672 10.54 -23.83 -22.80
N SER A 673 10.96 -22.56 -22.83
CA SER A 673 12.35 -22.21 -22.60
C SER A 673 12.73 -22.45 -21.14
N GLY A 674 13.94 -23.00 -20.92
CA GLY A 674 14.50 -23.09 -19.58
C GLY A 674 14.90 -21.69 -19.11
N ASP A 675 14.77 -21.44 -17.80
CA ASP A 675 15.17 -20.15 -17.22
C ASP A 675 16.63 -19.81 -17.57
N PRO A 676 16.94 -18.54 -17.85
CA PRO A 676 18.32 -18.12 -18.04
C PRO A 676 19.11 -18.36 -16.74
N ALA A 677 20.42 -18.62 -16.87
CA ALA A 677 21.28 -18.77 -15.71
C ALA A 677 21.25 -17.50 -14.83
N PRO A 678 21.46 -17.59 -13.50
CA PRO A 678 21.50 -16.42 -12.63
C PRO A 678 22.42 -15.32 -13.17
N GLY A 679 21.89 -14.10 -13.34
CA GLY A 679 22.60 -12.96 -13.92
C GLY A 679 22.59 -12.89 -15.46
N ALA A 680 21.88 -13.80 -16.15
CA ALA A 680 21.61 -13.74 -17.58
C ALA A 680 20.12 -13.46 -17.83
N ALA A 681 19.81 -12.97 -19.03
CA ALA A 681 18.45 -12.74 -19.47
C ALA A 681 18.32 -13.06 -20.96
N PHE A 682 17.09 -13.38 -21.39
CA PHE A 682 16.73 -13.40 -22.80
C PHE A 682 16.17 -12.05 -23.22
N PHE A 683 16.31 -11.72 -24.50
CA PHE A 683 15.44 -10.77 -25.16
C PHE A 683 14.48 -11.53 -26.07
N TYR A 684 13.29 -10.98 -26.24
CA TYR A 684 12.30 -11.47 -27.19
C TYR A 684 11.97 -10.37 -28.19
N LEU A 685 11.73 -10.75 -29.43
CA LEU A 685 11.37 -9.88 -30.54
C LEU A 685 10.24 -10.54 -31.32
N LEU A 686 9.15 -9.80 -31.50
CA LEU A 686 8.03 -10.20 -32.32
C LEU A 686 8.04 -9.40 -33.62
N ARG A 687 7.96 -10.08 -34.77
CA ARG A 687 8.02 -9.43 -36.08
C ARG A 687 6.94 -9.95 -37.01
N ASP A 688 6.17 -9.06 -37.61
CA ASP A 688 5.23 -9.41 -38.67
C ASP A 688 5.92 -9.72 -40.00
N HIS A 689 5.35 -10.64 -40.78
CA HIS A 689 5.89 -11.09 -42.07
C HIS A 689 5.66 -10.10 -43.22
N ASP A 690 4.68 -9.21 -43.10
CA ASP A 690 4.21 -8.39 -44.21
C ASP A 690 4.92 -7.03 -44.31
N THR A 691 5.45 -6.50 -43.20
CA THR A 691 6.16 -5.23 -43.19
C THR A 691 7.54 -5.36 -43.85
N PRO A 692 7.84 -4.63 -44.93
CA PRO A 692 9.13 -4.69 -45.61
C PRO A 692 10.28 -4.15 -44.74
N GLY A 693 11.46 -4.78 -44.82
CA GLY A 693 12.68 -4.34 -44.13
C GLY A 693 13.37 -5.44 -43.33
N GLY A 694 14.59 -5.20 -42.87
CA GLY A 694 15.28 -6.08 -41.92
C GLY A 694 15.02 -5.64 -40.47
N TYR A 695 15.11 -6.56 -39.52
CA TYR A 695 14.87 -6.30 -38.09
C TYR A 695 16.14 -6.35 -37.23
N GLY A 696 17.29 -6.50 -37.87
CA GLY A 696 18.60 -6.57 -37.23
C GLY A 696 19.58 -7.29 -38.15
N PHE A 697 20.76 -7.58 -37.64
CA PHE A 697 21.79 -8.33 -38.35
C PHE A 697 22.29 -9.47 -37.47
N SER A 698 22.78 -10.54 -38.09
CA SER A 698 23.57 -11.55 -37.37
C SER A 698 24.97 -11.01 -37.06
N SER A 699 25.70 -11.67 -36.16
CA SER A 699 27.11 -11.35 -35.90
C SER A 699 28.04 -11.57 -37.10
N MET A 700 27.52 -12.17 -38.19
CA MET A 700 28.21 -12.28 -39.48
C MET A 700 27.85 -11.15 -40.46
N GLY A 701 27.02 -10.18 -40.05
CA GLY A 701 26.62 -9.02 -40.83
C GLY A 701 25.51 -9.29 -41.86
N ALA A 702 24.84 -10.44 -41.80
CA ALA A 702 23.69 -10.73 -42.66
C ALA A 702 22.41 -10.09 -42.10
N ASP A 703 21.70 -9.33 -42.93
CA ASP A 703 20.37 -8.77 -42.62
C ASP A 703 19.42 -9.88 -42.22
N ARG A 704 18.76 -9.72 -41.07
CA ARG A 704 17.68 -10.58 -40.62
C ARG A 704 16.37 -10.07 -41.22
N ILE A 705 15.79 -10.82 -42.14
CA ILE A 705 14.64 -10.39 -42.97
C ILE A 705 13.43 -11.29 -42.69
N PRO A 706 12.18 -10.78 -42.66
CA PRO A 706 10.99 -11.60 -42.47
C PRO A 706 10.86 -12.71 -43.51
N GLY A 707 10.49 -13.92 -43.10
CA GLY A 707 10.26 -15.06 -44.00
C GLY A 707 11.50 -15.58 -44.77
N SER A 708 12.70 -15.07 -44.47
CA SER A 708 13.95 -15.40 -45.18
C SER A 708 14.51 -16.80 -44.92
N GLY A 709 13.92 -17.56 -44.00
CA GLY A 709 14.42 -18.85 -43.54
C GLY A 709 15.42 -18.76 -42.39
N ASP A 710 15.69 -17.56 -41.88
CA ASP A 710 16.41 -17.32 -40.62
C ASP A 710 15.62 -17.82 -39.39
N CYS A 711 14.31 -17.95 -39.58
CA CYS A 711 13.40 -18.82 -38.83
C CYS A 711 12.86 -19.89 -39.80
N PRO A 712 13.53 -21.05 -39.95
CA PRO A 712 12.96 -22.15 -40.69
C PRO A 712 11.88 -22.79 -39.82
N GLY A 713 10.61 -22.63 -40.22
CA GLY A 713 9.49 -23.33 -39.60
C GLY A 713 9.78 -24.82 -39.51
N GLY A 714 9.51 -25.41 -38.34
CA GLY A 714 9.41 -26.85 -38.20
C GLY A 714 8.17 -27.36 -38.92
N ALA A 715 8.23 -27.47 -40.25
CA ALA A 715 7.61 -28.46 -41.14
C ALA A 715 7.88 -28.10 -42.61
#